data_AF-A0A4Q1FQQ0-F1
#
_entry.id   AF-A0A4Q1FQQ0-F1
#
_cell.length_a   1.000
_cell.length_b   1.000
_cell.length_c   1.000
_cell.angle_alpha   90.00
_cell.angle_beta   90.00
_cell.angle_gamma   90.00
#
_symmetry.space_group_name_H-M   'P 1'
#
loop_
_entity.id
_entity.type
_entity.pdbx_description
1 polymer ?
#
loop_
_entity_poly.entity_id
_entity_poly.type
_entity_poly.pdbx_seq_one_letter_code
_entity_poly.pdbx_strand_id
1 'polypeptide(L)'
;MVIIGDTRPLASKNYTYTISGATGKPKVKQWKVEYAGKVLATNTNGVFNFNPSMAGKTVKLTAVVDMHGKEMNYFINLQILAAMPVIEALYWLDMNNERIGKRIVGYLDTVKLVIKTKNIPVNDKIKVTIYEDEYIDGHDEDSSRNMGTYEPYVDKKGYAYLTFDNIKVYQKKLNSMDYVDESVHEFYAKVVYSNKINQIKDTIQLQVKNELRKLVPPKVGSNPVVVGKTDSVKKENKTGLEFTFGVFIDGTLNNMYNTELKQKFGKKPPKNTTGLLMNKEDAQKIYDKKGDKKYKESSYENDLSNPAILFKNYTIDNIKTFRIYTEGIGTNSAPKGQGDHLGVEDYKKDDTMEGPAFGMGSAGIKDRVRKSIDDVMKKIKQMSTGQMNVYVKTITFDVFGFSRGAAAARHFVHVVKYPAYKAETTYTTSEFGEMKNIRAWDAFGYQLPQSYGKQMMPVYGYLGQLLKEASLLDDQTVINVRFVGIYDTVPHHGLRQKNDIKDLGLNDVNKANYVVHMVAADEHRYNFDLVDISSVAKVSPDSGKKGGIELTYPGVHCDVGGAYVEGDGNTPYRIDVGRLKGPLEDLQKEIVAKGWFKNDEMSIHFYTSGLMLSLARSFYRLQGSKKYVSNQYSYIPLHIMAEFCKKRMFLWMILLYKNLKDLLIVRFLIILIF
;
A
#
# COMPACT_ATOMS: atom_id res chain seq x y z
N MET A 1 -10.05 36.40 10.80
CA MET A 1 -9.62 36.86 12.14
C MET A 1 -9.48 35.64 13.04
N VAL A 2 -8.52 35.64 13.97
CA VAL A 2 -8.22 34.49 14.84
C VAL A 2 -8.34 34.90 16.30
N ILE A 3 -9.05 34.11 17.10
CA ILE A 3 -9.09 34.31 18.56
C ILE A 3 -7.79 33.79 19.16
N ILE A 4 -7.14 34.62 19.97
CA ILE A 4 -5.89 34.35 20.68
C ILE A 4 -6.20 34.25 22.16
N GLY A 5 -5.84 33.12 22.78
CA GLY A 5 -5.99 32.87 24.20
C GLY A 5 -5.74 31.39 24.52
N ASP A 6 -5.83 31.04 25.80
CA ASP A 6 -5.58 29.68 26.28
C ASP A 6 -6.72 28.73 25.86
N THR A 7 -6.43 27.69 25.09
CA THR A 7 -7.44 26.71 24.65
C THR A 7 -7.71 25.62 25.69
N ARG A 8 -6.96 25.62 26.80
CA ARG A 8 -7.04 24.68 27.92
C ARG A 8 -7.06 25.41 29.27
N PRO A 9 -8.01 26.34 29.48
CA PRO A 9 -8.07 27.10 30.72
C PRO A 9 -8.45 26.20 31.90
N LEU A 10 -7.85 26.47 33.06
CA LEU A 10 -8.25 25.86 34.33
C LEU A 10 -9.55 26.47 34.85
N ALA A 11 -10.40 25.65 35.44
CA ALA A 11 -11.53 26.16 36.21
C ALA A 11 -11.08 27.13 37.32
N SER A 12 -11.95 28.08 37.66
CA SER A 12 -11.76 29.09 38.71
C SER A 12 -10.59 30.06 38.52
N LYS A 13 -9.98 30.12 37.33
CA LYS A 13 -8.97 31.13 36.97
C LYS A 13 -9.47 32.06 35.87
N ASN A 14 -8.97 33.29 35.89
CA ASN A 14 -9.26 34.30 34.87
C ASN A 14 -8.36 34.09 33.64
N TYR A 15 -8.97 34.12 32.46
CA TYR A 15 -8.26 34.08 31.18
C TYR A 15 -8.75 35.20 30.28
N THR A 16 -7.81 35.84 29.60
CA THR A 16 -8.11 36.90 28.64
C THR A 16 -7.99 36.36 27.22
N TYR A 17 -9.03 36.60 26.43
CA TYR A 17 -9.07 36.27 25.00
C TYR A 17 -9.12 37.54 24.19
N THR A 18 -8.38 37.56 23.10
CA THR A 18 -8.35 38.68 22.15
C THR A 18 -8.58 38.15 20.74
N ILE A 19 -8.85 39.03 19.79
CA ILE A 19 -8.98 38.65 18.38
C ILE A 19 -7.97 39.44 17.55
N SER A 20 -7.35 38.78 16.59
CA SER A 20 -6.36 39.37 15.67
C SER A 20 -6.85 39.27 14.22
N GLY A 21 -6.65 40.35 13.45
CA GLY A 21 -6.96 40.45 12.03
C GLY A 21 -5.81 41.04 11.22
N ALA A 22 -5.89 40.95 9.89
CA ALA A 22 -4.82 41.41 8.97
C ALA A 22 -4.47 42.90 9.12
N THR A 23 -5.39 43.72 9.65
CA THR A 23 -5.26 45.18 9.81
C THR A 23 -5.16 45.63 11.28
N GLY A 24 -4.96 44.70 12.25
CA GLY A 24 -4.83 45.04 13.68
C GLY A 24 -5.81 44.29 14.58
N LYS A 25 -6.19 44.89 15.73
CA LYS A 25 -7.15 44.33 16.71
C LYS A 25 -8.59 44.80 16.40
N PRO A 26 -9.46 43.93 15.85
CA PRO A 26 -10.86 44.24 15.56
C PRO A 26 -11.63 44.61 16.84
N LYS A 27 -12.61 45.52 16.71
CA LYS A 27 -13.53 45.86 17.81
C LYS A 27 -14.52 44.71 18.01
N VAL A 28 -14.43 44.04 19.15
CA VAL A 28 -15.39 42.99 19.53
C VAL A 28 -16.61 43.65 20.17
N LYS A 29 -17.80 43.34 19.65
CA LYS A 29 -19.08 43.78 20.21
C LYS A 29 -19.45 42.98 21.46
N GLN A 30 -19.26 41.66 21.40
CA GLN A 30 -19.59 40.76 22.50
C GLN A 30 -18.78 39.46 22.41
N TRP A 31 -18.38 38.92 23.55
CA TRP A 31 -17.91 37.56 23.69
C TRP A 31 -18.97 36.67 24.31
N LYS A 32 -19.09 35.43 23.85
CA LYS A 32 -20.05 34.43 24.34
C LYS A 32 -19.35 33.11 24.60
N VAL A 33 -19.60 32.50 25.76
CA VAL A 33 -19.23 31.11 26.04
C VAL A 33 -20.50 30.25 25.96
N GLU A 34 -20.46 29.20 25.15
CA GLU A 34 -21.61 28.36 24.85
C GLU A 34 -21.29 26.88 25.15
N TYR A 35 -22.27 26.15 25.68
CA TYR A 35 -22.20 24.70 25.86
C TYR A 35 -23.54 24.07 25.50
N ALA A 36 -23.52 23.05 24.63
CA ALA A 36 -24.74 22.38 24.15
C ALA A 36 -25.83 23.36 23.65
N GLY A 37 -25.42 24.42 22.94
CA GLY A 37 -26.32 25.44 22.39
C GLY A 37 -26.85 26.47 23.39
N LYS A 38 -26.49 26.38 24.69
CA LYS A 38 -26.86 27.37 25.71
C LYS A 38 -25.71 28.34 25.97
N VAL A 39 -26.01 29.64 26.02
CA VAL A 39 -25.06 30.68 26.42
C VAL A 39 -24.87 30.60 27.93
N LEU A 40 -23.63 30.37 28.36
CA LEU A 40 -23.25 30.22 29.77
C LEU A 40 -22.71 31.51 30.38
N ALA A 41 -22.03 32.34 29.59
CA ALA A 41 -21.48 33.61 30.02
C ALA A 41 -21.29 34.55 28.83
N THR A 42 -21.40 35.86 29.06
CA THR A 42 -21.05 36.89 28.06
C THR A 42 -20.31 38.06 28.70
N ASN A 43 -19.44 38.72 27.95
CA ASN A 43 -18.81 39.98 28.36
C ASN A 43 -18.39 40.79 27.13
N THR A 44 -17.83 41.97 27.35
CA THR A 44 -17.29 42.86 26.29
C THR A 44 -15.76 42.93 26.27
N ASN A 45 -15.09 42.56 27.37
CA ASN A 45 -13.63 42.69 27.53
C ASN A 45 -12.84 41.41 27.21
N GLY A 46 -13.51 40.28 26.94
CA GLY A 46 -12.86 39.00 26.64
C GLY A 46 -12.26 38.30 27.84
N VAL A 47 -12.57 38.71 29.08
CA VAL A 47 -12.03 38.12 30.31
C VAL A 47 -13.03 37.14 30.95
N PHE A 48 -12.69 35.85 30.96
CA PHE A 48 -13.58 34.80 31.47
C PHE A 48 -12.98 34.07 32.67
N ASN A 49 -13.84 33.83 33.68
CA ASN A 49 -13.61 32.86 34.74
C ASN A 49 -14.52 31.64 34.49
N PHE A 50 -13.93 30.47 34.32
CA PHE A 50 -14.69 29.25 34.01
C PHE A 50 -15.12 28.54 35.29
N ASN A 51 -16.44 28.33 35.45
CA ASN A 51 -16.99 27.67 36.62
C ASN A 51 -16.48 26.21 36.74
N PRO A 52 -16.16 25.69 37.95
CA PRO A 52 -15.79 24.29 38.17
C PRO A 52 -16.72 23.25 37.55
N SER A 53 -18.01 23.52 37.48
CA SER A 53 -19.01 22.66 36.82
C SER A 53 -18.78 22.50 35.30
N MET A 54 -17.96 23.35 34.70
CA MET A 54 -17.55 23.28 33.29
C MET A 54 -16.30 22.41 33.07
N ALA A 55 -15.63 21.98 34.14
CA ALA A 55 -14.44 21.15 34.04
C ALA A 55 -14.71 19.82 33.30
N GLY A 56 -13.78 19.43 32.43
CA GLY A 56 -13.89 18.24 31.57
C GLY A 56 -14.80 18.41 30.36
N LYS A 57 -15.49 19.55 30.22
CA LYS A 57 -16.39 19.84 29.09
C LYS A 57 -15.67 20.66 28.01
N THR A 58 -16.11 20.49 26.77
CA THR A 58 -15.71 21.34 25.65
C THR A 58 -16.76 22.44 25.46
N VAL A 59 -16.36 23.69 25.66
CA VAL A 59 -17.21 24.88 25.48
C VAL A 59 -16.78 25.66 24.25
N LYS A 60 -17.71 26.30 23.56
CA LYS A 60 -17.44 27.15 22.40
C LYS A 60 -17.32 28.60 22.86
N LEU A 61 -16.17 29.23 22.64
CA LEU A 61 -15.98 30.67 22.84
C LEU A 61 -16.17 31.37 21.49
N THR A 62 -17.15 32.26 21.40
CA THR A 62 -17.49 33.03 20.20
C THR A 62 -17.21 34.52 20.44
N ALA A 63 -16.45 35.15 19.54
CA ALA A 63 -16.30 36.59 19.42
C ALA A 63 -17.23 37.12 18.33
N VAL A 64 -18.14 38.03 18.69
CA VAL A 64 -19.02 38.75 17.77
C VAL A 64 -18.34 40.05 17.39
N VAL A 65 -17.88 40.17 16.15
CA VAL A 65 -17.18 41.36 15.63
C VAL A 65 -18.12 42.11 14.71
N ASP A 66 -18.20 43.43 14.88
CA ASP A 66 -18.89 44.30 13.94
C ASP A 66 -17.93 44.68 12.80
N MET A 67 -18.29 44.29 11.58
CA MET A 67 -17.58 44.69 10.37
C MET A 67 -18.55 45.41 9.45
N HIS A 68 -18.43 46.74 9.37
CA HIS A 68 -19.25 47.59 8.50
C HIS A 68 -20.77 47.43 8.72
N GLY A 69 -21.22 47.30 9.98
CA GLY A 69 -22.63 47.15 10.33
C GLY A 69 -23.17 45.73 10.21
N LYS A 70 -22.32 44.74 9.92
CA LYS A 70 -22.65 43.31 9.90
C LYS A 70 -21.91 42.57 11.01
N GLU A 71 -22.64 41.81 11.81
CA GLU A 71 -22.08 40.97 12.86
C GLU A 71 -21.50 39.68 12.28
N MET A 72 -20.21 39.45 12.54
CA MET A 72 -19.47 38.27 12.14
C MET A 72 -19.05 37.49 13.38
N ASN A 73 -19.34 36.19 13.41
CA ASN A 73 -19.02 35.31 14.52
C ASN A 73 -17.74 34.52 14.23
N TYR A 74 -16.73 34.68 15.08
CA TYR A 74 -15.53 33.86 15.09
C TYR A 74 -15.53 33.01 16.35
N PHE A 75 -15.13 31.74 16.28
CA PHE A 75 -15.16 30.86 17.45
C PHE A 75 -13.94 29.96 17.58
N ILE A 76 -13.64 29.59 18.81
CA ILE A 76 -12.71 28.52 19.18
C ILE A 76 -13.36 27.60 20.21
N ASN A 77 -12.94 26.34 20.23
CA ASN A 77 -13.36 25.40 21.26
C ASN A 77 -12.33 25.40 22.40
N LEU A 78 -12.81 25.56 23.62
CA LEU A 78 -12.03 25.50 24.86
C LEU A 78 -12.38 24.21 25.57
N GLN A 79 -11.36 23.50 26.06
CA GLN A 79 -11.59 22.34 26.92
C GLN A 79 -11.13 22.70 28.33
N ILE A 80 -12.09 22.82 29.24
CA ILE A 80 -11.84 23.35 30.58
C ILE A 80 -11.18 22.26 31.43
N LEU A 81 -10.00 22.56 31.98
CA LEU A 81 -9.25 21.64 32.82
C LEU A 81 -9.74 21.70 34.27
N ALA A 82 -9.97 20.54 34.88
CA ALA A 82 -10.37 20.42 36.28
C ALA A 82 -9.23 20.78 37.25
N ALA A 83 -7.99 20.48 36.86
CA ALA A 83 -6.78 20.68 37.66
C ALA A 83 -5.57 20.83 36.73
N MET A 84 -4.43 21.23 37.30
CA MET A 84 -3.17 21.36 36.55
C MET A 84 -2.80 20.03 35.88
N PRO A 85 -2.47 20.03 34.57
CA PRO A 85 -1.85 18.90 33.88
C PRO A 85 -0.58 18.43 34.58
N VAL A 86 -0.39 17.12 34.72
CA VAL A 86 0.80 16.51 35.33
C VAL A 86 1.29 15.34 34.48
N ILE A 87 2.61 15.21 34.31
CA ILE A 87 3.25 13.98 33.84
C ILE A 87 3.58 13.13 35.07
N GLU A 88 2.81 12.07 35.32
CA GLU A 88 3.01 11.18 36.47
C GLU A 88 4.24 10.27 36.30
N ALA A 89 4.47 9.79 35.07
CA ALA A 89 5.60 8.93 34.77
C ALA A 89 6.04 9.09 33.32
N LEU A 90 7.35 8.99 33.11
CA LEU A 90 7.98 8.97 31.81
C LEU A 90 9.04 7.87 31.82
N TYR A 91 8.90 6.84 30.98
CA TYR A 91 9.83 5.72 30.98
C TYR A 91 9.80 4.97 29.64
N TRP A 92 10.89 4.27 29.35
CA TRP A 92 11.02 3.45 28.16
C TRP A 92 10.72 1.99 28.43
N LEU A 93 10.09 1.36 27.45
CA LEU A 93 9.84 -0.07 27.39
C LEU A 93 10.61 -0.68 26.22
N ASP A 94 11.08 -1.92 26.40
CA ASP A 94 11.61 -2.72 25.31
C ASP A 94 10.48 -3.40 24.51
N MET A 95 10.87 -4.17 23.49
CA MET A 95 9.93 -4.91 22.63
C MET A 95 9.08 -5.94 23.38
N ASN A 96 9.48 -6.36 24.58
CA ASN A 96 8.75 -7.28 25.45
C ASN A 96 7.85 -6.55 26.47
N ASN A 97 7.75 -5.22 26.38
CA ASN A 97 7.06 -4.32 27.31
C ASN A 97 7.67 -4.30 28.72
N GLU A 98 8.95 -4.62 28.88
CA GLU A 98 9.66 -4.47 30.16
C GLU A 98 10.33 -3.10 30.25
N ARG A 99 10.35 -2.51 31.45
CA ARG A 99 11.00 -1.21 31.66
C ARG A 99 12.50 -1.31 31.38
N ILE A 100 13.01 -0.44 30.51
CA ILE A 100 14.43 -0.42 30.14
C ILE A 100 15.28 0.06 31.32
N GLY A 101 14.93 1.21 31.91
CA GLY A 101 15.70 1.78 33.02
C GLY A 101 17.13 2.10 32.59
N LYS A 102 18.13 1.60 33.34
CA LYS A 102 19.57 1.74 33.02
C LYS A 102 20.12 0.66 32.08
N ARG A 103 19.25 -0.20 31.51
CA ARG A 103 19.70 -1.25 30.57
C ARG A 103 20.06 -0.62 29.23
N ILE A 104 21.22 -0.98 28.69
CA ILE A 104 21.63 -0.59 27.34
C ILE A 104 20.87 -1.42 26.33
N VAL A 105 20.32 -0.77 25.30
CA VAL A 105 19.68 -1.42 24.15
C VAL A 105 20.54 -1.24 22.89
N GLY A 106 20.36 -2.08 21.89
CA GLY A 106 21.03 -1.95 20.60
C GLY A 106 20.22 -1.13 19.61
N TYR A 107 20.87 -0.70 18.52
CA TYR A 107 20.19 0.03 17.43
C TYR A 107 19.11 -0.79 16.71
N LEU A 108 19.19 -2.13 16.75
CA LEU A 108 18.17 -2.99 16.15
C LEU A 108 17.04 -3.34 17.13
N ASP A 109 17.09 -2.85 18.37
CA ASP A 109 16.00 -3.01 19.32
C ASP A 109 14.89 -1.98 19.05
N THR A 110 13.64 -2.41 19.18
CA THR A 110 12.49 -1.51 19.19
C THR A 110 12.22 -1.07 20.62
N VAL A 111 12.13 0.23 20.84
CA VAL A 111 11.82 0.81 22.15
C VAL A 111 10.56 1.65 22.08
N LYS A 112 9.90 1.82 23.22
CA LYS A 112 8.64 2.56 23.33
C LYS A 112 8.68 3.49 24.53
N LEU A 113 8.62 4.79 24.28
CA LEU A 113 8.43 5.79 25.32
C LEU A 113 6.97 5.77 25.78
N VAL A 114 6.78 5.68 27.09
CA VAL A 114 5.48 5.72 27.76
C VAL A 114 5.40 6.99 28.60
N ILE A 115 4.34 7.76 28.38
CA ILE A 115 4.04 9.00 29.10
C ILE A 115 2.72 8.79 29.83
N LYS A 116 2.78 8.64 31.16
CA LYS A 116 1.59 8.59 32.00
C LYS A 116 1.26 9.99 32.47
N THR A 117 0.01 10.38 32.30
CA THR A 117 -0.45 11.75 32.50
C THR A 117 -1.65 11.76 33.44
N LYS A 118 -1.84 12.90 34.10
CA LYS A 118 -3.01 13.19 34.91
C LYS A 118 -3.53 14.58 34.53
N ASN A 119 -4.85 14.72 34.47
CA ASN A 119 -5.53 15.95 34.10
C ASN A 119 -5.24 16.47 32.67
N ILE A 120 -4.70 15.63 31.78
CA ILE A 120 -4.65 15.90 30.34
C ILE A 120 -5.83 15.19 29.67
N PRO A 121 -6.63 15.90 28.86
CA PRO A 121 -7.77 15.29 28.19
C PRO A 121 -7.43 14.16 27.23
N VAL A 122 -8.36 13.23 27.05
CA VAL A 122 -8.28 12.17 26.04
C VAL A 122 -8.24 12.79 24.65
N ASN A 123 -7.39 12.25 23.77
CA ASN A 123 -7.10 12.73 22.42
C ASN A 123 -6.41 14.09 22.34
N ASP A 124 -5.92 14.63 23.45
CA ASP A 124 -4.99 15.75 23.39
C ASP A 124 -3.59 15.27 22.99
N LYS A 125 -2.88 16.14 22.26
CA LYS A 125 -1.50 15.93 21.86
C LYS A 125 -0.55 16.45 22.93
N ILE A 126 0.52 15.71 23.16
CA ILE A 126 1.65 16.14 24.01
C ILE A 126 2.84 16.32 23.10
N LYS A 127 3.52 17.47 23.14
CA LYS A 127 4.74 17.68 22.36
C LYS A 127 5.91 17.03 23.10
N VAL A 128 6.61 16.11 22.45
CA VAL A 128 7.73 15.37 23.02
C VAL A 128 8.93 15.57 22.11
N THR A 129 9.99 16.16 22.63
CA THR A 129 11.26 16.31 21.92
C THR A 129 12.27 15.36 22.53
N ILE A 130 12.90 14.53 21.70
CA ILE A 130 13.98 13.64 22.12
C ILE A 130 15.30 14.36 21.89
N TYR A 131 16.15 14.34 22.89
CA TYR A 131 17.51 14.86 22.82
C TYR A 131 18.49 13.73 23.05
N GLU A 132 19.64 13.86 22.42
CA GLU A 132 20.83 13.07 22.69
C GLU A 132 21.86 13.97 23.36
N ASP A 133 22.54 13.44 24.38
CA ASP A 133 23.53 14.15 25.18
C ASP A 133 24.91 13.98 24.52
N GLU A 134 25.59 15.07 24.15
CA GLU A 134 26.87 15.01 23.42
C GLU A 134 28.09 14.95 24.35
N TYR A 135 27.89 15.18 25.65
CA TYR A 135 28.95 15.26 26.64
C TYR A 135 28.54 14.53 27.92
N ILE A 136 29.50 13.87 28.59
CA ILE A 136 29.29 13.17 29.87
C ILE A 136 29.22 14.18 31.04
N ASP A 137 28.71 15.39 30.82
CA ASP A 137 28.56 16.44 31.84
C ASP A 137 27.10 16.61 32.29
N GLY A 138 26.15 16.16 31.48
CA GLY A 138 24.72 16.25 31.74
C GLY A 138 24.16 17.64 31.47
N HIS A 139 23.14 17.69 30.61
CA HIS A 139 22.16 18.78 30.39
C HIS A 139 22.64 20.24 30.52
N ASP A 140 23.19 20.79 29.44
CA ASP A 140 22.95 22.19 29.08
C ASP A 140 22.17 22.26 27.74
N GLU A 141 21.18 23.14 27.60
CA GLU A 141 20.39 23.28 26.34
C GLU A 141 21.28 23.60 25.11
N ASP A 142 22.53 24.01 25.35
CA ASP A 142 23.57 24.28 24.34
C ASP A 142 24.46 23.06 24.02
N SER A 143 24.35 21.97 24.79
CA SER A 143 25.22 20.78 24.74
C SER A 143 24.54 19.51 24.20
N SER A 144 23.23 19.54 23.95
CA SER A 144 22.46 18.34 23.56
C SER A 144 21.77 18.49 22.20
N ARG A 145 21.79 17.41 21.41
CA ARG A 145 21.30 17.39 20.02
C ARG A 145 19.82 17.02 19.93
N ASN A 146 19.04 17.81 19.19
CA ASN A 146 17.62 17.53 18.96
C ASN A 146 17.41 16.39 17.94
N MET A 147 17.00 15.23 18.44
CA MET A 147 16.78 14.03 17.63
C MET A 147 15.44 14.02 16.90
N GLY A 148 14.45 14.76 17.41
CA GLY A 148 13.17 14.93 16.75
C GLY A 148 12.08 15.35 17.72
N THR A 149 11.01 15.91 17.17
CA THR A 149 9.83 16.32 17.94
C THR A 149 8.59 15.58 17.44
N TYR A 150 7.83 15.04 18.39
CA TYR A 150 6.69 14.15 18.17
C TYR A 150 5.46 14.64 18.95
N GLU A 151 4.26 14.26 18.51
CA GLU A 151 3.00 14.69 19.12
C GLU A 151 2.03 13.52 19.40
N PRO A 152 2.35 12.59 20.31
CA PRO A 152 1.47 11.48 20.63
C PRO A 152 0.16 11.95 21.30
N TYR A 153 -0.90 11.20 21.04
CA TYR A 153 -2.22 11.41 21.65
C TYR A 153 -2.35 10.71 23.01
N VAL A 154 -3.02 11.36 23.96
CA VAL A 154 -3.37 10.76 25.26
C VAL A 154 -4.60 9.86 25.13
N ASP A 155 -4.50 8.63 25.62
CA ASP A 155 -5.59 7.67 25.62
C ASP A 155 -6.57 7.85 26.80
N LYS A 156 -7.64 7.06 26.80
CA LYS A 156 -8.66 7.07 27.86
C LYS A 156 -8.17 6.73 29.27
N LYS A 157 -6.97 6.13 29.39
CA LYS A 157 -6.33 5.79 30.66
C LYS A 157 -5.26 6.82 31.06
N GLY A 158 -5.10 7.90 30.30
CA GLY A 158 -4.11 8.95 30.55
C GLY A 158 -2.71 8.61 30.05
N TYR A 159 -2.55 7.68 29.10
CA TYR A 159 -1.25 7.32 28.55
C TYR A 159 -1.05 7.85 27.14
N ALA A 160 0.16 8.30 26.83
CA ALA A 160 0.63 8.55 25.47
C ALA A 160 1.84 7.68 25.18
N TYR A 161 1.97 7.22 23.93
CA TYR A 161 3.00 6.26 23.53
C TYR A 161 3.73 6.73 22.26
N LEU A 162 5.04 6.55 22.24
CA LEU A 162 5.87 6.72 21.05
C LEU A 162 6.74 5.48 20.86
N THR A 163 6.65 4.85 19.69
CA THR A 163 7.48 3.68 19.36
C THR A 163 8.56 4.09 18.38
N PHE A 164 9.80 3.73 18.70
CA PHE A 164 10.98 4.08 17.92
C PHE A 164 11.62 2.82 17.35
N ASP A 165 11.95 2.90 16.06
CA ASP A 165 12.90 2.00 15.42
C ASP A 165 14.26 2.68 15.50
N ASN A 166 15.07 2.30 16.50
CA ASN A 166 16.28 3.01 16.89
C ASN A 166 17.20 3.28 15.69
N ILE A 167 17.31 2.34 14.76
CA ILE A 167 18.11 2.47 13.53
C ILE A 167 17.65 3.62 12.63
N LYS A 168 16.33 3.86 12.50
CA LYS A 168 15.80 4.88 11.60
C LYS A 168 15.94 6.28 12.17
N VAL A 169 15.84 6.39 13.48
CA VAL A 169 15.77 7.68 14.17
C VAL A 169 17.14 8.13 14.63
N TYR A 170 17.95 7.21 15.14
CA TYR A 170 19.22 7.52 15.78
C TYR A 170 20.39 7.25 14.83
N GLN A 171 20.58 6.06 14.26
CA GLN A 171 21.76 5.76 13.43
C GLN A 171 21.90 6.67 12.19
N LYS A 172 20.85 6.81 11.37
CA LYS A 172 20.94 7.64 10.15
C LYS A 172 21.20 9.12 10.46
N LYS A 173 20.68 9.61 11.58
CA LYS A 173 20.74 11.01 11.96
C LYS A 173 22.05 11.34 12.70
N LEU A 174 22.54 10.43 13.54
CA LEU A 174 23.76 10.57 14.33
C LEU A 174 25.02 10.40 13.46
N ASN A 175 25.13 9.32 12.66
CA ASN A 175 26.36 9.01 11.91
C ASN A 175 26.75 10.08 10.86
N SER A 176 25.80 10.94 10.45
CA SER A 176 26.08 12.04 9.52
C SER A 176 26.46 13.35 10.21
N MET A 177 26.27 13.46 11.52
CA MET A 177 26.38 14.72 12.27
C MET A 177 27.33 14.63 13.47
N ASP A 178 27.84 13.45 13.82
CA ASP A 178 28.67 13.26 15.00
C ASP A 178 30.15 13.58 14.78
N TYR A 179 30.76 14.27 15.74
CA TYR A 179 32.17 14.64 15.73
C TYR A 179 33.03 13.73 16.62
N VAL A 180 32.40 12.93 17.49
CA VAL A 180 33.05 12.01 18.43
C VAL A 180 32.44 10.62 18.25
N ASP A 181 33.27 9.59 18.09
CA ASP A 181 32.79 8.21 18.02
C ASP A 181 32.54 7.69 19.45
N GLU A 182 31.29 7.82 19.91
CA GLU A 182 30.87 7.33 21.22
C GLU A 182 30.39 5.88 21.14
N SER A 183 30.77 5.06 22.12
CA SER A 183 30.37 3.64 22.17
C SER A 183 28.89 3.43 22.57
N VAL A 184 28.27 4.42 23.21
CA VAL A 184 26.90 4.42 23.71
C VAL A 184 26.35 5.84 23.63
N HIS A 185 25.19 6.02 22.97
CA HIS A 185 24.48 7.29 22.93
C HIS A 185 23.44 7.37 24.03
N GLU A 186 23.33 8.54 24.66
CA GLU A 186 22.49 8.76 25.84
C GLU A 186 21.34 9.70 25.51
N PHE A 187 20.10 9.26 25.72
CA PHE A 187 18.92 10.01 25.32
C PHE A 187 18.02 10.36 26.50
N TYR A 188 17.41 11.54 26.39
CA TYR A 188 16.39 12.04 27.28
C TYR A 188 15.25 12.70 26.49
N ALA A 189 14.15 13.02 27.17
CA ALA A 189 12.98 13.59 26.53
C ALA A 189 12.46 14.82 27.27
N LYS A 190 12.16 15.86 26.50
CA LYS A 190 11.46 17.08 26.92
C LYS A 190 9.99 16.96 26.56
N VAL A 191 9.13 17.14 27.56
CA VAL A 191 7.68 17.03 27.40
C VAL A 191 7.04 18.39 27.61
N VAL A 192 6.31 18.86 26.60
CA VAL A 192 5.64 20.15 26.58
C VAL A 192 4.14 19.97 26.29
N TYR A 193 3.29 20.62 27.06
CA TYR A 193 1.84 20.62 26.85
C TYR A 193 1.25 22.03 27.07
N SER A 194 0.73 22.63 25.99
CA SER A 194 -0.08 23.86 25.97
C SER A 194 0.37 24.97 26.94
N ASN A 195 1.68 25.23 27.01
CA ASN A 195 2.29 26.21 27.94
C ASN A 195 2.01 25.97 29.44
N LYS A 196 1.45 24.81 29.81
CA LYS A 196 1.19 24.40 31.20
C LYS A 196 2.23 23.43 31.74
N ILE A 197 2.82 22.64 30.85
CA ILE A 197 3.93 21.75 31.15
C ILE A 197 5.05 22.12 30.20
N ASN A 198 6.23 22.35 30.76
CA ASN A 198 7.50 22.40 30.05
C ASN A 198 8.52 21.71 30.98
N GLN A 199 8.49 20.39 30.98
CA GLN A 199 9.34 19.57 31.86
C GLN A 199 10.36 18.83 31.00
N ILE A 200 11.63 19.07 31.29
CA ILE A 200 12.71 18.18 30.88
C ILE A 200 12.86 17.15 31.99
N LYS A 201 13.00 15.87 31.63
CA LYS A 201 13.34 14.84 32.61
C LYS A 201 14.85 14.66 32.56
N ASP A 202 15.51 15.39 33.45
CA ASP A 202 16.96 15.65 33.51
C ASP A 202 17.80 14.46 33.97
N THR A 203 17.38 13.25 33.62
CA THR A 203 18.13 12.02 33.87
C THR A 203 18.11 11.21 32.60
N ILE A 204 19.26 10.73 32.14
CA ILE A 204 19.38 9.83 30.99
C ILE A 204 18.36 8.69 31.13
N GLN A 205 17.52 8.53 30.12
CA GLN A 205 16.37 7.62 30.16
C GLN A 205 16.54 6.40 29.28
N LEU A 206 17.44 6.50 28.30
CA LEU A 206 17.71 5.45 27.33
C LEU A 206 19.18 5.54 26.90
N GLN A 207 19.88 4.41 26.98
CA GLN A 207 21.23 4.26 26.47
C GLN A 207 21.20 3.31 25.28
N VAL A 208 21.69 3.75 24.12
CA VAL A 208 21.72 2.94 22.89
C VAL A 208 23.17 2.69 22.49
N LYS A 209 23.57 1.42 22.48
CA LYS A 209 24.91 1.03 22.05
C LYS A 209 25.13 1.39 20.58
N ASN A 210 26.25 2.02 20.26
CA ASN A 210 26.62 2.42 18.89
C ASN A 210 27.08 1.24 18.02
N GLU A 211 26.25 0.19 17.95
CA GLU A 211 26.50 -1.02 17.18
C GLU A 211 25.20 -1.48 16.51
N LEU A 212 25.28 -1.93 15.25
CA LEU A 212 24.16 -2.48 14.50
C LEU A 212 23.80 -3.90 14.98
N ARG A 213 23.40 -4.02 16.25
CA ARG A 213 23.06 -5.28 16.90
C ARG A 213 21.74 -5.16 17.66
N LYS A 214 21.09 -6.30 17.85
CA LYS A 214 19.95 -6.47 18.73
C LYS A 214 20.43 -6.96 20.10
N LEU A 215 20.17 -6.22 21.18
CA LEU A 215 20.60 -6.59 22.53
C LEU A 215 19.44 -7.15 23.37
N VAL A 216 18.20 -6.79 23.04
CA VAL A 216 17.02 -7.34 23.70
C VAL A 216 16.41 -8.44 22.81
N PRO A 217 16.64 -9.73 23.13
CA PRO A 217 15.97 -10.81 22.41
C PRO A 217 14.45 -10.74 22.68
N PRO A 218 13.61 -11.04 21.68
CA PRO A 218 12.20 -11.27 21.96
C PRO A 218 12.09 -12.42 22.94
N LYS A 219 11.28 -12.27 23.99
CA LYS A 219 10.92 -13.41 24.82
C LYS A 219 10.25 -14.43 23.91
N VAL A 220 10.86 -15.61 23.81
CA VAL A 220 10.24 -16.78 23.20
C VAL A 220 9.18 -17.25 24.19
N GLY A 221 8.03 -16.61 24.14
CA GLY A 221 6.88 -16.99 24.93
C GLY A 221 6.32 -18.30 24.41
N SER A 222 6.57 -19.39 25.13
CA SER A 222 5.64 -20.51 25.18
C SER A 222 4.32 -19.97 25.75
N ASN A 223 3.31 -19.92 24.88
CA ASN A 223 1.90 -19.60 25.09
C ASN A 223 1.49 -18.11 25.15
N PRO A 224 0.45 -17.71 24.38
CA PRO A 224 -0.12 -16.36 24.46
C PRO A 224 -0.92 -16.14 25.75
N VAL A 225 -0.75 -14.96 26.34
CA VAL A 225 -1.51 -14.47 27.50
C VAL A 225 -2.93 -14.11 27.07
N VAL A 226 -3.90 -14.81 27.65
CA VAL A 226 -5.35 -14.58 27.53
C VAL A 226 -5.74 -13.41 28.43
N VAL A 227 -6.38 -12.38 27.86
CA VAL A 227 -7.01 -11.30 28.64
C VAL A 227 -8.52 -11.55 28.68
N GLY A 228 -9.02 -11.88 29.87
CA GLY A 228 -10.44 -11.99 30.19
C GLY A 228 -10.98 -13.42 30.13
N LYS A 229 -11.39 -13.97 31.29
CA LYS A 229 -12.34 -15.08 31.33
C LYS A 229 -13.66 -14.56 30.75
N THR A 230 -13.91 -14.84 29.48
CA THR A 230 -15.27 -15.06 28.99
C THR A 230 -15.61 -16.52 29.26
N ASP A 231 -16.83 -16.76 29.73
CA ASP A 231 -17.32 -18.09 30.03
C ASP A 231 -16.97 -19.06 28.91
N SER A 232 -16.35 -20.18 29.30
CA SER A 232 -15.96 -21.25 28.38
C SER A 232 -17.22 -21.88 27.81
N VAL A 233 -17.73 -21.31 26.72
CA VAL A 233 -18.62 -22.01 25.80
C VAL A 233 -17.80 -23.19 25.29
N LYS A 234 -18.29 -24.41 25.54
CA LYS A 234 -17.77 -25.66 24.99
C LYS A 234 -17.46 -25.43 23.50
N LYS A 235 -16.16 -25.38 23.13
CA LYS A 235 -15.76 -25.29 21.72
C LYS A 235 -16.32 -26.52 21.01
N GLU A 236 -17.19 -26.31 20.03
CA GLU A 236 -17.59 -27.37 19.10
C GLU A 236 -16.34 -27.96 18.44
N ASN A 237 -16.24 -29.28 18.35
CA ASN A 237 -15.13 -29.98 17.71
C ASN A 237 -15.18 -29.78 16.18
N LYS A 238 -14.83 -28.58 15.71
CA LYS A 238 -14.81 -28.25 14.28
C LYS A 238 -13.55 -28.80 13.61
N THR A 239 -13.70 -29.36 12.41
CA THR A 239 -12.57 -29.85 11.61
C THR A 239 -11.97 -28.71 10.78
N GLY A 240 -10.65 -28.52 10.88
CA GLY A 240 -9.92 -27.45 10.20
C GLY A 240 -9.50 -27.82 8.78
N LEU A 241 -9.88 -27.01 7.79
CA LEU A 241 -9.53 -27.18 6.38
C LEU A 241 -8.34 -26.29 6.00
N GLU A 242 -7.42 -26.85 5.21
CA GLU A 242 -6.24 -26.15 4.73
C GLU A 242 -6.24 -26.09 3.19
N PHE A 243 -5.97 -24.91 2.64
CA PHE A 243 -6.00 -24.64 1.21
C PHE A 243 -4.74 -23.91 0.74
N THR A 244 -4.32 -24.16 -0.49
CA THR A 244 -3.25 -23.40 -1.15
C THR A 244 -3.74 -22.82 -2.46
N PHE A 245 -3.48 -21.53 -2.70
CA PHE A 245 -3.89 -20.82 -3.90
C PHE A 245 -2.71 -20.09 -4.55
N GLY A 246 -2.44 -20.40 -5.82
CA GLY A 246 -1.67 -19.53 -6.69
C GLY A 246 -2.59 -18.46 -7.29
N VAL A 247 -2.35 -17.18 -7.05
CA VAL A 247 -3.16 -16.06 -7.58
C VAL A 247 -2.31 -15.28 -8.57
N PHE A 248 -2.76 -15.16 -9.82
CA PHE A 248 -2.00 -14.58 -10.93
C PHE A 248 -2.79 -13.41 -11.52
N ILE A 249 -2.30 -12.19 -11.31
CA ILE A 249 -2.99 -10.96 -11.74
C ILE A 249 -2.19 -10.31 -12.88
N ASP A 250 -2.80 -10.26 -14.07
CA ASP A 250 -2.10 -9.84 -15.27
C ASP A 250 -1.87 -8.33 -15.37
N GLY A 251 -0.95 -7.94 -16.24
CA GLY A 251 -0.63 -6.55 -16.56
C GLY A 251 -1.73 -5.83 -17.33
N THR A 252 -1.61 -4.52 -17.45
CA THR A 252 -2.61 -3.73 -18.19
C THR A 252 -2.70 -4.16 -19.65
N LEU A 253 -3.92 -4.27 -20.16
CA LEU A 253 -4.19 -4.73 -21.53
C LEU A 253 -3.59 -6.12 -21.81
N ASN A 254 -3.30 -6.92 -20.80
CA ASN A 254 -2.95 -8.33 -20.98
C ASN A 254 -4.14 -9.20 -20.57
N ASN A 255 -4.50 -10.11 -21.46
CA ASN A 255 -5.58 -11.06 -21.22
C ASN A 255 -5.30 -12.37 -21.95
N MET A 256 -4.94 -13.40 -21.18
CA MET A 256 -4.62 -14.74 -21.67
C MET A 256 -5.73 -15.31 -22.56
N TYR A 257 -7.01 -15.08 -22.23
CA TYR A 257 -8.13 -15.60 -23.02
C TYR A 257 -8.20 -14.93 -24.40
N ASN A 258 -7.96 -13.62 -24.47
CA ASN A 258 -7.92 -12.87 -25.73
C ASN A 258 -6.73 -13.29 -26.59
N THR A 259 -5.55 -13.45 -25.98
CA THR A 259 -4.36 -13.98 -26.65
C THR A 259 -4.61 -15.37 -27.23
N GLU A 260 -5.14 -16.31 -26.44
CA GLU A 260 -5.43 -17.68 -26.89
C GLU A 260 -6.47 -17.71 -28.02
N LEU A 261 -7.49 -16.84 -27.96
CA LEU A 261 -8.45 -16.67 -29.05
C LEU A 261 -7.75 -16.23 -30.35
N LYS A 262 -6.90 -15.21 -30.31
CA LYS A 262 -6.13 -14.78 -31.49
C LYS A 262 -5.24 -15.91 -32.03
N GLN A 263 -4.54 -16.60 -31.14
CA GLN A 263 -3.64 -17.68 -31.54
C GLN A 263 -4.39 -18.86 -32.19
N LYS A 264 -5.67 -19.10 -31.84
CA LYS A 264 -6.49 -20.21 -32.37
C LYS A 264 -6.62 -20.23 -33.90
N PHE A 265 -6.76 -19.08 -34.51
CA PHE A 265 -6.81 -18.93 -35.98
C PHE A 265 -5.47 -18.48 -36.57
N GLY A 266 -4.44 -18.30 -35.73
CA GLY A 266 -3.08 -18.00 -36.15
C GLY A 266 -2.34 -19.21 -36.74
N LYS A 267 -1.09 -18.98 -37.16
CA LYS A 267 -0.23 -20.00 -37.80
C LYS A 267 0.11 -21.17 -36.89
N LYS A 268 0.18 -20.96 -35.57
CA LYS A 268 0.51 -21.96 -34.56
C LYS A 268 -0.57 -21.95 -33.46
N PRO A 269 -1.70 -22.64 -33.67
CA PRO A 269 -2.77 -22.68 -32.68
C PRO A 269 -2.31 -23.38 -31.39
N PRO A 270 -2.71 -22.87 -30.20
CA PRO A 270 -2.33 -23.45 -28.92
C PRO A 270 -2.99 -24.82 -28.74
N LYS A 271 -2.19 -25.80 -28.29
CA LYS A 271 -2.69 -27.16 -27.99
C LYS A 271 -3.46 -27.23 -26.67
N ASN A 272 -3.04 -26.43 -25.69
CA ASN A 272 -3.62 -26.39 -24.34
C ASN A 272 -4.14 -24.97 -24.06
N THR A 273 -5.40 -24.73 -24.41
CA THR A 273 -6.11 -23.48 -24.09
C THR A 273 -6.78 -23.56 -22.73
N THR A 274 -7.08 -22.39 -22.17
CA THR A 274 -7.77 -22.22 -20.89
C THR A 274 -9.21 -21.82 -21.19
N GLY A 275 -10.08 -22.80 -21.42
CA GLY A 275 -11.51 -22.54 -21.60
C GLY A 275 -11.96 -22.15 -23.02
N LEU A 276 -11.07 -22.15 -24.02
CA LEU A 276 -11.44 -21.87 -25.41
C LEU A 276 -11.90 -23.14 -26.16
N LEU A 277 -13.21 -23.25 -26.42
CA LEU A 277 -13.83 -24.35 -27.19
C LEU A 277 -14.27 -23.97 -28.61
N MET A 278 -14.01 -22.74 -29.06
CA MET A 278 -14.55 -22.24 -30.33
C MET A 278 -13.78 -22.78 -31.55
N ASN A 279 -14.48 -22.86 -32.69
CA ASN A 279 -13.83 -23.12 -33.98
C ASN A 279 -13.03 -21.90 -34.46
N LYS A 280 -12.24 -22.07 -35.54
CA LYS A 280 -11.37 -21.00 -36.07
C LYS A 280 -12.15 -19.83 -36.63
N GLU A 281 -13.28 -20.08 -37.28
CA GLU A 281 -14.09 -19.05 -37.95
C GLU A 281 -14.75 -18.11 -36.94
N ASP A 282 -15.32 -18.67 -35.87
CA ASP A 282 -15.93 -17.87 -34.81
C ASP A 282 -14.88 -17.10 -34.02
N ALA A 283 -13.72 -17.70 -33.77
CA ALA A 283 -12.60 -16.99 -33.15
C ALA A 283 -12.11 -15.81 -33.99
N GLN A 284 -12.01 -15.99 -35.32
CA GLN A 284 -11.67 -14.91 -36.25
C GLN A 284 -12.73 -13.80 -36.25
N LYS A 285 -14.03 -14.14 -36.31
CA LYS A 285 -15.13 -13.16 -36.28
C LYS A 285 -15.12 -12.33 -34.98
N ILE A 286 -14.85 -12.97 -33.84
CA ILE A 286 -14.72 -12.27 -32.56
C ILE A 286 -13.54 -11.31 -32.62
N TYR A 287 -12.36 -11.78 -33.06
CA TYR A 287 -11.18 -10.93 -33.20
C TYR A 287 -11.44 -9.74 -34.13
N ASP A 288 -12.04 -9.95 -35.29
CA ASP A 288 -12.34 -8.87 -36.25
C ASP A 288 -13.26 -7.79 -35.65
N LYS A 289 -14.13 -8.18 -34.70
CA LYS A 289 -15.04 -7.27 -34.00
C LYS A 289 -14.42 -6.60 -32.77
N LYS A 290 -13.50 -7.27 -32.09
CA LYS A 290 -13.05 -6.92 -30.73
C LYS A 290 -11.59 -6.50 -30.63
N GLY A 291 -10.72 -7.10 -31.43
CA GLY A 291 -9.30 -6.75 -31.52
C GLY A 291 -9.05 -5.49 -32.33
N ASP A 292 -7.78 -5.18 -32.53
CA ASP A 292 -7.31 -4.02 -33.27
C ASP A 292 -6.15 -4.38 -34.19
N LYS A 293 -6.50 -4.94 -35.35
CA LYS A 293 -5.51 -5.29 -36.38
C LYS A 293 -4.75 -4.07 -36.92
N LYS A 294 -5.32 -2.85 -36.83
CA LYS A 294 -4.77 -1.66 -37.48
C LYS A 294 -3.67 -1.02 -36.63
N TYR A 295 -3.94 -0.75 -35.36
CA TYR A 295 -2.99 -0.08 -34.48
C TYR A 295 -2.31 -1.05 -33.51
N LYS A 296 -2.85 -2.26 -33.33
CA LYS A 296 -2.35 -3.29 -32.41
C LYS A 296 -2.30 -2.82 -30.95
N GLU A 297 -3.30 -2.05 -30.53
CA GLU A 297 -3.35 -1.46 -29.20
C GLU A 297 -4.34 -2.17 -28.26
N SER A 298 -4.81 -3.38 -28.60
CA SER A 298 -5.69 -4.17 -27.74
C SER A 298 -4.99 -5.41 -27.17
N SER A 299 -5.55 -5.95 -26.11
CA SER A 299 -5.09 -7.18 -25.46
C SER A 299 -5.16 -8.41 -26.35
N TYR A 300 -5.95 -8.38 -27.43
CA TYR A 300 -5.98 -9.47 -28.40
C TYR A 300 -4.66 -9.55 -29.16
N GLU A 301 -3.93 -8.45 -29.33
CA GLU A 301 -2.69 -8.47 -30.10
C GLU A 301 -1.49 -8.99 -29.33
N ASN A 302 -1.54 -8.95 -28.01
CA ASN A 302 -0.45 -9.34 -27.11
C ASN A 302 -0.23 -10.86 -27.07
N ASP A 303 0.99 -11.27 -26.75
CA ASP A 303 1.30 -12.64 -26.35
C ASP A 303 1.07 -12.85 -24.85
N LEU A 304 1.30 -14.07 -24.36
CA LEU A 304 1.15 -14.38 -22.94
C LEU A 304 2.18 -13.61 -22.10
N SER A 305 1.70 -13.02 -21.02
CA SER A 305 2.56 -12.43 -19.98
C SER A 305 3.15 -13.51 -19.06
N ASN A 306 4.16 -13.14 -18.29
CA ASN A 306 4.78 -14.04 -17.31
C ASN A 306 3.78 -14.53 -16.24
N PRO A 307 2.89 -13.70 -15.65
CA PRO A 307 1.81 -14.20 -14.79
C PRO A 307 0.90 -15.23 -15.47
N ALA A 308 0.52 -15.03 -16.74
CA ALA A 308 -0.30 -15.99 -17.48
C ALA A 308 0.45 -17.32 -17.72
N ILE A 309 1.73 -17.25 -18.10
CA ILE A 309 2.56 -18.45 -18.29
C ILE A 309 2.75 -19.19 -16.97
N LEU A 310 3.01 -18.48 -15.86
CA LEU A 310 3.11 -19.09 -14.54
C LEU A 310 1.79 -19.74 -14.12
N PHE A 311 0.64 -19.08 -14.34
CA PHE A 311 -0.68 -19.68 -14.08
C PHE A 311 -0.85 -21.01 -14.81
N LYS A 312 -0.57 -21.04 -16.11
CA LYS A 312 -0.71 -22.25 -16.94
C LYS A 312 0.19 -23.40 -16.49
N ASN A 313 1.34 -23.07 -15.90
CA ASN A 313 2.33 -24.05 -15.43
C ASN A 313 2.32 -24.28 -13.90
N TYR A 314 1.43 -23.62 -13.16
CA TYR A 314 1.31 -23.82 -11.71
C TYR A 314 0.70 -25.17 -11.40
N THR A 315 1.47 -26.05 -10.76
CA THR A 315 1.08 -27.46 -10.55
C THR A 315 0.05 -27.60 -9.44
N ILE A 316 -0.95 -28.45 -9.70
CA ILE A 316 -2.01 -28.80 -8.76
C ILE A 316 -1.71 -30.21 -8.24
N ASP A 317 -0.89 -30.29 -7.19
CA ASP A 317 -0.36 -31.56 -6.67
C ASP A 317 -1.26 -32.22 -5.60
N ASN A 318 -2.30 -31.52 -5.15
CA ASN A 318 -3.26 -32.03 -4.17
C ASN A 318 -4.66 -31.45 -4.45
N ILE A 319 -5.69 -32.15 -3.98
CA ILE A 319 -7.12 -31.82 -4.08
C ILE A 319 -7.45 -30.43 -3.49
N LYS A 320 -6.59 -29.89 -2.61
CA LYS A 320 -6.79 -28.57 -1.97
C LYS A 320 -5.82 -27.48 -2.45
N THR A 321 -5.13 -27.71 -3.56
CA THR A 321 -4.30 -26.70 -4.25
C THR A 321 -5.04 -26.18 -5.48
N PHE A 322 -5.11 -24.86 -5.64
CA PHE A 322 -5.83 -24.22 -6.73
C PHE A 322 -5.00 -23.09 -7.35
N ARG A 323 -5.39 -22.70 -8.56
CA ARG A 323 -4.85 -21.52 -9.25
C ARG A 323 -5.98 -20.62 -9.70
N ILE A 324 -5.79 -19.31 -9.59
CA ILE A 324 -6.74 -18.27 -9.94
C ILE A 324 -6.05 -17.34 -10.92
N TYR A 325 -6.57 -17.22 -12.13
CA TYR A 325 -6.11 -16.21 -13.09
C TYR A 325 -7.08 -15.03 -13.09
N THR A 326 -6.51 -13.84 -12.97
CA THR A 326 -7.24 -12.58 -13.03
C THR A 326 -6.66 -11.75 -14.16
N GLU A 327 -7.51 -11.46 -15.12
CA GLU A 327 -7.20 -10.69 -16.31
C GLU A 327 -6.74 -9.26 -16.00
N GLY A 328 -5.99 -8.69 -16.94
CA GLY A 328 -5.34 -7.40 -16.81
C GLY A 328 -6.30 -6.23 -16.61
N ILE A 329 -5.80 -5.19 -15.95
CA ILE A 329 -6.50 -3.90 -15.82
C ILE A 329 -6.81 -3.38 -17.24
N GLY A 330 -8.04 -2.91 -17.46
CA GLY A 330 -8.50 -2.40 -18.76
C GLY A 330 -8.95 -3.46 -19.77
N THR A 331 -8.96 -4.75 -19.42
CA THR A 331 -9.52 -5.83 -20.27
C THR A 331 -10.83 -6.37 -19.70
N ASN A 332 -11.62 -7.12 -20.45
CA ASN A 332 -12.95 -7.52 -19.95
C ASN A 332 -13.37 -8.97 -20.22
N SER A 333 -12.55 -9.74 -20.95
CA SER A 333 -12.86 -11.15 -21.26
C SER A 333 -12.44 -12.07 -20.12
N ALA A 334 -13.38 -12.85 -19.59
CA ALA A 334 -13.12 -13.87 -18.59
C ALA A 334 -14.29 -14.87 -18.55
N PRO A 335 -14.04 -16.14 -18.19
CA PRO A 335 -15.11 -17.09 -17.93
C PRO A 335 -15.87 -16.73 -16.64
N LYS A 336 -17.08 -17.27 -16.48
CA LYS A 336 -17.91 -17.09 -15.27
C LYS A 336 -17.25 -17.63 -13.99
N GLY A 337 -16.48 -18.70 -14.13
CA GLY A 337 -15.72 -19.35 -13.07
C GLY A 337 -14.37 -19.87 -13.54
N GLN A 338 -13.45 -20.04 -12.59
CA GLN A 338 -12.11 -20.55 -12.85
C GLN A 338 -12.16 -22.00 -13.34
N GLY A 339 -11.76 -22.21 -14.59
CA GLY A 339 -11.78 -23.50 -15.30
C GLY A 339 -12.98 -23.69 -16.23
N ASP A 340 -13.93 -22.76 -16.27
CA ASP A 340 -15.09 -22.84 -17.17
C ASP A 340 -14.69 -22.49 -18.61
N HIS A 341 -15.56 -22.83 -19.55
CA HIS A 341 -15.41 -22.46 -20.96
C HIS A 341 -15.93 -21.04 -21.22
N LEU A 342 -15.33 -20.35 -22.21
CA LEU A 342 -15.81 -19.06 -22.69
C LEU A 342 -16.73 -19.26 -23.91
N GLY A 343 -17.91 -18.65 -23.84
CA GLY A 343 -18.81 -18.44 -24.97
C GLY A 343 -18.45 -17.21 -25.80
N VAL A 344 -19.17 -16.99 -26.90
CA VAL A 344 -18.98 -15.82 -27.79
C VAL A 344 -19.13 -14.51 -27.01
N GLU A 345 -20.10 -14.47 -26.10
CA GLU A 345 -20.52 -13.32 -25.31
C GLU A 345 -19.54 -12.95 -24.19
N ASP A 346 -18.68 -13.89 -23.79
CA ASP A 346 -17.67 -13.66 -22.76
C ASP A 346 -16.49 -12.85 -23.31
N TYR A 347 -16.27 -12.85 -24.63
CA TYR A 347 -15.23 -12.05 -25.30
C TYR A 347 -15.68 -10.60 -25.49
N LYS A 348 -14.98 -9.69 -24.82
CA LYS A 348 -15.34 -8.28 -24.73
C LYS A 348 -14.25 -7.39 -25.32
N LYS A 349 -14.62 -6.14 -25.61
CA LYS A 349 -13.64 -5.11 -25.97
C LYS A 349 -12.91 -4.66 -24.72
N ASP A 350 -11.68 -4.21 -24.93
CA ASP A 350 -10.92 -3.54 -23.89
C ASP A 350 -11.43 -2.11 -23.66
N ASP A 351 -11.08 -1.57 -22.51
CA ASP A 351 -11.30 -0.16 -22.19
C ASP A 351 -10.42 0.72 -23.09
N THR A 352 -10.94 1.85 -23.55
CA THR A 352 -10.14 2.81 -24.31
C THR A 352 -9.05 3.42 -23.41
N MET A 353 -7.77 3.25 -23.78
CA MET A 353 -6.61 3.69 -22.97
C MET A 353 -6.61 5.16 -22.59
N GLU A 354 -7.02 6.04 -23.51
CA GLU A 354 -7.12 7.50 -23.28
C GLU A 354 -8.49 7.93 -22.71
N GLY A 355 -9.37 6.96 -22.44
CA GLY A 355 -10.70 7.22 -21.90
C GLY A 355 -10.66 7.59 -20.41
N PRO A 356 -11.55 8.49 -19.95
CA PRO A 356 -11.63 8.85 -18.53
C PRO A 356 -12.02 7.68 -17.62
N ALA A 357 -12.55 6.60 -18.18
CA ALA A 357 -12.99 5.39 -17.48
C ALA A 357 -11.97 4.23 -17.52
N PHE A 358 -10.79 4.42 -18.13
CA PHE A 358 -9.80 3.35 -18.28
C PHE A 358 -9.36 2.78 -16.94
N GLY A 359 -9.60 1.47 -16.73
CA GLY A 359 -9.25 0.82 -15.46
C GLY A 359 -10.06 1.34 -14.27
N MET A 360 -11.28 1.85 -14.52
CA MET A 360 -12.29 2.13 -13.49
C MET A 360 -13.31 0.98 -13.41
N GLY A 361 -14.02 0.90 -12.27
CA GLY A 361 -15.02 -0.14 -12.06
C GLY A 361 -14.43 -1.55 -12.16
N SER A 362 -15.14 -2.49 -12.79
CA SER A 362 -14.77 -3.90 -12.85
C SER A 362 -13.38 -4.20 -13.44
N ALA A 363 -12.83 -3.27 -14.23
CA ALA A 363 -11.51 -3.38 -14.84
C ALA A 363 -10.38 -2.72 -14.03
N GLY A 364 -10.67 -2.16 -12.85
CA GLY A 364 -9.71 -1.48 -11.97
C GLY A 364 -9.05 -2.36 -10.91
N ILE A 365 -7.97 -1.87 -10.30
CA ILE A 365 -7.13 -2.63 -9.36
C ILE A 365 -7.93 -3.25 -8.21
N LYS A 366 -8.74 -2.44 -7.51
CA LYS A 366 -9.52 -2.90 -6.34
C LYS A 366 -10.55 -3.97 -6.72
N ASP A 367 -11.24 -3.79 -7.85
CA ASP A 367 -12.23 -4.74 -8.36
C ASP A 367 -11.58 -6.05 -8.86
N ARG A 368 -10.39 -6.00 -9.46
CA ARG A 368 -9.61 -7.21 -9.78
C ARG A 368 -9.21 -8.01 -8.56
N VAL A 369 -8.81 -7.32 -7.48
CA VAL A 369 -8.50 -7.97 -6.21
C VAL A 369 -9.76 -8.61 -5.60
N ARG A 370 -10.91 -7.92 -5.62
CA ARG A 370 -12.18 -8.49 -5.17
C ARG A 370 -12.60 -9.71 -6.00
N LYS A 371 -12.53 -9.63 -7.33
CA LYS A 371 -12.77 -10.77 -8.23
C LYS A 371 -11.88 -11.97 -7.88
N SER A 372 -10.59 -11.73 -7.62
CA SER A 372 -9.66 -12.79 -7.20
C SER A 372 -10.09 -13.44 -5.89
N ILE A 373 -10.51 -12.64 -4.90
CA ILE A 373 -11.01 -13.12 -3.60
C ILE A 373 -12.33 -13.89 -3.77
N ASP A 374 -13.24 -13.42 -4.62
CA ASP A 374 -14.50 -14.11 -4.92
C ASP A 374 -14.22 -15.49 -5.55
N ASP A 375 -13.29 -15.59 -6.49
CA ASP A 375 -12.92 -16.85 -7.13
C ASP A 375 -12.23 -17.82 -6.16
N VAL A 376 -11.39 -17.32 -5.24
CA VAL A 376 -10.87 -18.11 -4.11
C VAL A 376 -12.02 -18.65 -3.26
N MET A 377 -12.98 -17.80 -2.89
CA MET A 377 -14.11 -18.20 -2.06
C MET A 377 -15.06 -19.17 -2.75
N LYS A 378 -15.25 -19.07 -4.08
CA LYS A 378 -15.99 -20.07 -4.87
C LYS A 378 -15.35 -21.45 -4.72
N LYS A 379 -14.02 -21.56 -4.84
CA LYS A 379 -13.31 -22.85 -4.67
C LYS A 379 -13.40 -23.37 -3.23
N ILE A 380 -13.24 -22.49 -2.23
CA ILE A 380 -13.39 -22.88 -0.81
C ILE A 380 -14.80 -23.42 -0.55
N LYS A 381 -15.85 -22.72 -1.01
CA LYS A 381 -17.24 -23.17 -0.86
C LYS A 381 -17.51 -24.49 -1.57
N GLN A 382 -17.03 -24.66 -2.81
CA GLN A 382 -17.13 -25.91 -3.57
C GLN A 382 -16.53 -27.08 -2.77
N MET A 383 -15.34 -26.90 -2.22
CA MET A 383 -14.66 -27.95 -1.45
C MET A 383 -15.25 -28.19 -0.06
N SER A 384 -15.94 -27.21 0.51
CA SER A 384 -16.54 -27.30 1.86
C SER A 384 -17.99 -27.79 1.82
N THR A 385 -18.60 -27.86 0.62
CA THR A 385 -19.98 -28.30 0.43
C THR A 385 -20.15 -29.75 0.91
N GLY A 386 -21.17 -29.99 1.72
CA GLY A 386 -21.46 -31.32 2.28
C GLY A 386 -20.62 -31.70 3.50
N GLN A 387 -19.65 -30.88 3.92
CA GLN A 387 -18.88 -31.12 5.14
C GLN A 387 -19.57 -30.42 6.33
N MET A 388 -19.95 -31.20 7.34
CA MET A 388 -20.54 -30.68 8.57
C MET A 388 -19.45 -30.29 9.57
N ASN A 389 -19.70 -29.19 10.30
CA ASN A 389 -18.85 -28.75 11.40
C ASN A 389 -17.38 -28.50 11.00
N VAL A 390 -17.17 -27.80 9.89
CA VAL A 390 -15.83 -27.44 9.39
C VAL A 390 -15.57 -25.94 9.47
N TYR A 391 -14.29 -25.57 9.47
CA TYR A 391 -13.84 -24.19 9.33
C TYR A 391 -12.56 -24.14 8.49
N VAL A 392 -12.18 -22.94 8.03
CA VAL A 392 -10.90 -22.75 7.33
C VAL A 392 -9.81 -22.50 8.36
N LYS A 393 -8.92 -23.47 8.52
CA LYS A 393 -7.76 -23.36 9.43
C LYS A 393 -6.63 -22.57 8.80
N THR A 394 -6.27 -22.85 7.54
CA THR A 394 -5.17 -22.13 6.89
C THR A 394 -5.45 -21.93 5.41
N ILE A 395 -5.21 -20.71 4.92
CA ILE A 395 -5.10 -20.43 3.49
C ILE A 395 -3.68 -19.96 3.22
N THR A 396 -2.98 -20.69 2.36
CA THR A 396 -1.67 -20.30 1.84
C THR A 396 -1.82 -19.67 0.46
N PHE A 397 -1.26 -18.48 0.27
CA PHE A 397 -1.25 -17.77 -1.00
C PHE A 397 0.16 -17.64 -1.58
N ASP A 398 0.29 -17.91 -2.88
CA ASP A 398 1.41 -17.49 -3.71
C ASP A 398 0.86 -16.52 -4.76
N VAL A 399 1.25 -15.25 -4.66
CA VAL A 399 0.62 -14.17 -5.43
C VAL A 399 1.61 -13.64 -6.47
N PHE A 400 1.17 -13.57 -7.71
CA PHE A 400 1.98 -13.08 -8.82
C PHE A 400 1.28 -11.93 -9.53
N GLY A 401 2.06 -10.94 -9.98
CA GLY A 401 1.50 -9.87 -10.78
C GLY A 401 2.52 -9.16 -11.65
N PHE A 402 2.05 -8.54 -12.72
CA PHE A 402 2.87 -7.73 -13.63
C PHE A 402 2.29 -6.32 -13.75
N SER A 403 3.10 -5.26 -13.74
CA SER A 403 2.65 -3.89 -13.99
C SER A 403 1.60 -3.41 -12.97
N ARG A 404 0.44 -2.93 -13.42
CA ARG A 404 -0.73 -2.70 -12.55
C ARG A 404 -1.27 -3.97 -11.90
N GLY A 405 -1.08 -5.14 -12.51
CA GLY A 405 -1.30 -6.43 -11.88
C GLY A 405 -0.37 -6.68 -10.70
N ALA A 406 0.87 -6.16 -10.72
CA ALA A 406 1.76 -6.19 -9.56
C ALA A 406 1.28 -5.24 -8.44
N ALA A 407 0.77 -4.06 -8.79
CA ALA A 407 0.11 -3.18 -7.82
C ALA A 407 -1.13 -3.86 -7.20
N ALA A 408 -1.93 -4.56 -8.02
CA ALA A 408 -3.04 -5.38 -7.57
C ALA A 408 -2.60 -6.56 -6.69
N ALA A 409 -1.48 -7.23 -7.00
CA ALA A 409 -0.92 -8.29 -6.16
C ALA A 409 -0.52 -7.76 -4.78
N ARG A 410 0.12 -6.59 -4.72
CA ARG A 410 0.47 -5.92 -3.46
C ARG A 410 -0.79 -5.50 -2.69
N HIS A 411 -1.78 -4.95 -3.38
CA HIS A 411 -3.08 -4.61 -2.79
C HIS A 411 -3.84 -5.86 -2.30
N PHE A 412 -3.75 -6.98 -3.00
CA PHE A 412 -4.30 -8.26 -2.55
C PHE A 412 -3.72 -8.65 -1.19
N VAL A 413 -2.38 -8.57 -1.02
CA VAL A 413 -1.72 -8.83 0.27
C VAL A 413 -2.22 -7.87 1.35
N HIS A 414 -2.36 -6.59 1.03
CA HIS A 414 -2.91 -5.59 1.94
C HIS A 414 -4.32 -5.98 2.43
N VAL A 415 -5.22 -6.34 1.51
CA VAL A 415 -6.61 -6.73 1.82
C VAL A 415 -6.66 -8.02 2.65
N VAL A 416 -5.97 -9.09 2.22
CA VAL A 416 -6.04 -10.39 2.92
C VAL A 416 -5.25 -10.42 4.23
N LYS A 417 -4.47 -9.38 4.54
CA LYS A 417 -3.78 -9.17 5.82
C LYS A 417 -4.30 -7.95 6.58
N TYR A 418 -5.45 -7.42 6.19
CA TYR A 418 -6.05 -6.28 6.85
C TYR A 418 -6.56 -6.66 8.25
N PRO A 419 -6.29 -5.87 9.31
CA PRO A 419 -6.76 -6.17 10.65
C PRO A 419 -8.29 -6.01 10.76
N ALA A 420 -8.89 -6.45 11.86
CA ALA A 420 -10.29 -6.14 12.16
C ALA A 420 -10.47 -4.63 12.36
N TYR A 421 -11.58 -4.07 11.87
CA TYR A 421 -11.84 -2.63 11.90
C TYR A 421 -13.34 -2.33 12.03
N LYS A 422 -13.68 -1.09 12.41
CA LYS A 422 -15.07 -0.61 12.35
C LYS A 422 -15.37 -0.16 10.94
N ALA A 423 -16.47 -0.64 10.36
CA ALA A 423 -16.96 -0.15 9.08
C ALA A 423 -17.22 1.37 9.16
N GLU A 424 -17.03 2.06 8.05
CA GLU A 424 -17.46 3.45 7.91
C GLU A 424 -18.99 3.46 7.75
N THR A 425 -19.72 4.32 8.46
CA THR A 425 -21.18 4.29 8.47
C THR A 425 -21.80 5.67 8.32
N THR A 426 -22.88 5.76 7.55
CA THR A 426 -23.77 6.92 7.51
C THR A 426 -25.20 6.50 7.87
N TYR A 427 -25.95 7.39 8.53
CA TYR A 427 -27.32 7.14 8.95
C TYR A 427 -28.15 8.42 8.92
N THR A 428 -29.47 8.30 8.80
CA THR A 428 -30.44 9.38 8.97
C THR A 428 -31.19 9.19 10.28
N THR A 429 -31.36 10.23 11.08
CA THR A 429 -32.07 10.13 12.37
C THR A 429 -33.56 10.39 12.19
N SER A 430 -34.42 9.62 12.86
CA SER A 430 -35.86 9.93 12.97
C SER A 430 -36.09 11.11 13.93
N GLU A 431 -37.31 11.68 13.92
CA GLU A 431 -37.73 12.73 14.87
C GLU A 431 -37.60 12.29 16.34
N PHE A 432 -37.59 10.98 16.61
CA PHE A 432 -37.44 10.40 17.95
C PHE A 432 -36.00 9.96 18.29
N GLY A 433 -35.00 10.33 17.47
CA GLY A 433 -33.59 10.03 17.74
C GLY A 433 -33.11 8.63 17.34
N GLU A 434 -33.94 7.84 16.65
CA GLU A 434 -33.55 6.50 16.18
C GLU A 434 -32.76 6.56 14.87
N MET A 435 -31.69 5.76 14.77
CA MET A 435 -30.92 5.61 13.54
C MET A 435 -31.72 4.82 12.49
N LYS A 436 -32.09 5.48 11.40
CA LYS A 436 -32.77 4.91 10.22
C LYS A 436 -31.83 4.94 9.01
N ASN A 437 -31.98 3.99 8.08
CA ASN A 437 -31.19 3.90 6.82
C ASN A 437 -29.65 3.83 7.02
N ILE A 438 -29.18 2.92 7.87
CA ILE A 438 -27.75 2.72 8.07
C ILE A 438 -27.12 2.16 6.79
N ARG A 439 -26.16 2.89 6.23
CA ARG A 439 -25.27 2.39 5.17
C ARG A 439 -23.89 2.21 5.76
N ALA A 440 -23.23 1.11 5.40
CA ALA A 440 -21.90 0.77 5.85
C ALA A 440 -20.98 0.58 4.66
N TRP A 441 -19.72 0.97 4.79
CA TRP A 441 -18.67 0.79 3.79
C TRP A 441 -17.46 0.11 4.40
N ASP A 442 -16.80 -0.70 3.59
CA ASP A 442 -15.53 -1.31 3.93
C ASP A 442 -14.38 -0.29 3.85
N ALA A 443 -13.18 -0.67 4.31
CA ALA A 443 -12.02 0.23 4.31
C ALA A 443 -11.55 0.64 2.90
N PHE A 444 -12.14 0.07 1.84
CA PHE A 444 -11.72 0.25 0.46
C PHE A 444 -12.76 1.00 -0.39
N GLY A 445 -13.89 1.39 0.21
CA GLY A 445 -14.94 2.22 -0.40
C GLY A 445 -16.14 1.45 -0.95
N TYR A 446 -16.27 0.17 -0.63
CA TYR A 446 -17.39 -0.66 -1.12
C TYR A 446 -18.49 -0.81 -0.08
N GLN A 447 -19.73 -0.80 -0.53
CA GLN A 447 -20.89 -0.94 0.33
C GLN A 447 -20.95 -2.34 0.95
N LEU A 448 -21.23 -2.38 2.26
CA LEU A 448 -21.39 -3.58 3.07
C LEU A 448 -22.88 -3.86 3.36
N PRO A 449 -23.22 -5.11 3.72
CA PRO A 449 -24.53 -5.42 4.30
C PRO A 449 -24.83 -4.57 5.54
N GLN A 450 -26.10 -4.18 5.73
CA GLN A 450 -26.53 -3.29 6.81
C GLN A 450 -26.15 -3.80 8.22
N SER A 451 -26.03 -5.12 8.39
CA SER A 451 -25.60 -5.76 9.65
C SER A 451 -24.23 -5.27 10.13
N TYR A 452 -23.32 -4.93 9.21
CA TYR A 452 -21.99 -4.41 9.54
C TYR A 452 -21.99 -2.95 10.00
N GLY A 453 -23.11 -2.23 9.87
CA GLY A 453 -23.22 -0.86 10.38
C GLY A 453 -23.16 -0.74 11.91
N LYS A 454 -23.30 -1.86 12.63
CA LYS A 454 -23.18 -1.92 14.10
C LYS A 454 -22.14 -2.93 14.59
N GLN A 455 -21.49 -3.66 13.68
CA GLN A 455 -20.57 -4.74 14.00
C GLN A 455 -19.14 -4.42 13.54
N MET A 456 -18.16 -5.08 14.16
CA MET A 456 -16.78 -5.05 13.65
C MET A 456 -16.68 -5.88 12.36
N MET A 457 -15.95 -5.35 11.38
CA MET A 457 -15.46 -6.15 10.26
C MET A 457 -14.43 -7.16 10.78
N PRO A 458 -14.48 -8.42 10.32
CA PRO A 458 -13.50 -9.42 10.73
C PRO A 458 -12.09 -9.09 10.23
N VAL A 459 -11.10 -9.79 10.78
CA VAL A 459 -9.74 -9.82 10.21
C VAL A 459 -9.77 -10.35 8.77
N TYR A 460 -8.74 -10.05 7.98
CA TYR A 460 -8.57 -10.47 6.59
C TYR A 460 -9.49 -9.78 5.57
N GLY A 461 -9.98 -8.58 5.90
CA GLY A 461 -10.69 -7.70 4.96
C GLY A 461 -11.90 -8.38 4.31
N TYR A 462 -12.04 -8.19 2.99
CA TYR A 462 -13.15 -8.78 2.22
C TYR A 462 -13.15 -10.32 2.24
N LEU A 463 -11.98 -10.96 2.23
CA LEU A 463 -11.87 -12.41 2.37
C LEU A 463 -12.44 -12.89 3.72
N GLY A 464 -12.07 -12.20 4.81
CA GLY A 464 -12.59 -12.47 6.14
C GLY A 464 -14.10 -12.29 6.24
N GLN A 465 -14.64 -11.25 5.60
CA GLN A 465 -16.08 -11.04 5.50
C GLN A 465 -16.77 -12.25 4.87
N LEU A 466 -16.31 -12.69 3.69
CA LEU A 466 -16.91 -13.81 2.97
C LEU A 466 -16.76 -15.14 3.72
N LEU A 467 -15.64 -15.37 4.42
CA LEU A 467 -15.47 -16.53 5.29
C LEU A 467 -16.45 -16.51 6.47
N LYS A 468 -16.65 -15.34 7.10
CA LYS A 468 -17.60 -15.17 8.21
C LYS A 468 -19.04 -15.44 7.75
N GLU A 469 -19.43 -14.87 6.63
CA GLU A 469 -20.77 -15.05 6.05
C GLU A 469 -21.04 -16.50 5.61
N ALA A 470 -20.00 -17.23 5.23
CA ALA A 470 -20.07 -18.65 4.94
C ALA A 470 -19.96 -19.55 6.19
N SER A 471 -19.88 -18.98 7.40
CA SER A 471 -19.63 -19.72 8.65
C SER A 471 -18.36 -20.56 8.66
N LEU A 472 -17.35 -20.14 7.89
CA LEU A 472 -16.05 -20.81 7.73
C LEU A 472 -14.88 -20.09 8.42
N LEU A 473 -15.12 -18.90 8.98
CA LEU A 473 -14.13 -18.16 9.76
C LEU A 473 -14.13 -18.61 11.23
N ASP A 474 -12.95 -18.89 11.77
CA ASP A 474 -12.72 -19.22 13.18
C ASP A 474 -11.55 -18.41 13.74
N ASP A 475 -11.43 -18.32 15.06
CA ASP A 475 -10.29 -17.68 15.74
C ASP A 475 -8.94 -18.37 15.41
N GLN A 476 -8.99 -19.65 15.00
CA GLN A 476 -7.82 -20.40 14.55
C GLN A 476 -7.48 -20.19 13.07
N THR A 477 -8.27 -19.43 12.31
CA THR A 477 -8.02 -19.18 10.88
C THR A 477 -6.74 -18.35 10.69
N VAL A 478 -5.80 -18.88 9.91
CA VAL A 478 -4.54 -18.22 9.56
C VAL A 478 -4.44 -18.00 8.05
N ILE A 479 -4.22 -16.75 7.64
CA ILE A 479 -3.85 -16.41 6.25
C ILE A 479 -2.33 -16.26 6.13
N ASN A 480 -1.71 -17.16 5.37
CA ASN A 480 -0.29 -17.20 5.11
C ASN A 480 0.01 -16.79 3.67
N VAL A 481 0.53 -15.59 3.44
CA VAL A 481 1.04 -15.21 2.11
C VAL A 481 2.48 -15.69 2.02
N ARG A 482 2.69 -16.85 1.39
CA ARG A 482 3.98 -17.55 1.35
C ARG A 482 4.95 -16.90 0.38
N PHE A 483 4.49 -16.53 -0.80
CA PHE A 483 5.33 -15.94 -1.84
C PHE A 483 4.61 -14.82 -2.57
N VAL A 484 5.32 -13.75 -2.90
CA VAL A 484 4.86 -12.69 -3.78
C VAL A 484 5.89 -12.48 -4.88
N GLY A 485 5.53 -12.78 -6.13
CA GLY A 485 6.39 -12.59 -7.30
C GLY A 485 5.85 -11.50 -8.22
N ILE A 486 6.49 -10.35 -8.25
CA ILE A 486 6.01 -9.19 -9.00
C ILE A 486 7.01 -8.73 -10.07
N TYR A 487 6.47 -8.35 -11.23
CA TYR A 487 7.22 -7.79 -12.35
C TYR A 487 6.84 -6.32 -12.51
N ASP A 488 7.83 -5.45 -12.45
CA ASP A 488 7.82 -4.05 -12.83
C ASP A 488 6.56 -3.28 -12.36
N THR A 489 6.42 -3.13 -11.03
CA THR A 489 5.22 -2.55 -10.41
C THR A 489 4.98 -1.10 -10.84
N VAL A 490 3.85 -0.86 -11.52
CA VAL A 490 3.37 0.47 -11.89
C VAL A 490 1.96 0.66 -11.31
N PRO A 491 1.75 1.59 -10.36
CA PRO A 491 0.45 1.80 -9.72
C PRO A 491 -0.47 2.74 -10.52
N HIS A 492 0.05 3.38 -11.57
CA HIS A 492 -0.51 4.59 -12.16
C HIS A 492 -1.99 4.46 -12.61
N HIS A 493 -2.81 5.41 -12.16
CA HIS A 493 -4.22 5.58 -12.50
C HIS A 493 -4.47 6.91 -13.23
N GLY A 494 -4.76 6.87 -14.54
CA GLY A 494 -5.39 7.98 -15.28
C GLY A 494 -4.71 9.37 -15.21
N LEU A 495 -5.38 10.38 -15.75
CA LEU A 495 -4.81 11.72 -16.03
C LEU A 495 -4.52 12.62 -14.80
N ARG A 496 -4.69 12.16 -13.54
CA ARG A 496 -4.42 12.97 -12.32
C ARG A 496 -3.95 12.15 -11.11
N GLN A 497 -2.76 12.49 -10.60
CA GLN A 497 -2.11 11.86 -9.43
C GLN A 497 -2.69 12.33 -8.09
N LYS A 498 -3.05 11.38 -7.19
CA LYS A 498 -3.04 11.56 -5.73
C LYS A 498 -2.64 10.24 -5.03
N ASN A 499 -1.34 10.05 -4.78
CA ASN A 499 -0.73 9.11 -3.80
C ASN A 499 -1.25 7.64 -3.75
N ASP A 500 -1.32 6.97 -4.91
CA ASP A 500 -1.80 5.57 -5.07
C ASP A 500 -1.11 4.54 -4.15
N ILE A 501 0.14 4.77 -3.74
CA ILE A 501 0.90 3.87 -2.84
C ILE A 501 0.20 3.69 -1.49
N LYS A 502 -0.29 4.80 -0.90
CA LYS A 502 -0.99 4.78 0.38
C LYS A 502 -2.41 4.27 0.23
N ASP A 503 -3.11 4.73 -0.81
CA ASP A 503 -4.52 4.41 -1.04
C ASP A 503 -4.74 2.93 -1.37
N LEU A 504 -3.76 2.28 -2.00
CA LEU A 504 -3.75 0.85 -2.28
C LEU A 504 -2.95 0.02 -1.26
N GLY A 505 -2.33 0.66 -0.25
CA GLY A 505 -1.56 -0.04 0.78
C GLY A 505 -0.40 -0.86 0.24
N LEU A 506 0.28 -0.41 -0.83
CA LEU A 506 1.27 -1.20 -1.56
C LEU A 506 2.48 -1.63 -0.72
N ASN A 507 2.76 -0.92 0.38
CA ASN A 507 3.84 -1.25 1.31
C ASN A 507 3.53 -2.44 2.22
N ASP A 508 2.27 -2.87 2.31
CA ASP A 508 1.89 -4.05 3.09
C ASP A 508 2.30 -5.36 2.43
N VAL A 509 2.92 -5.30 1.24
CA VAL A 509 3.58 -6.47 0.62
C VAL A 509 4.63 -7.09 1.55
N ASN A 510 5.21 -6.31 2.47
CA ASN A 510 6.12 -6.81 3.51
C ASN A 510 5.46 -7.76 4.53
N LYS A 511 4.13 -7.89 4.51
CA LYS A 511 3.40 -8.88 5.31
C LYS A 511 3.54 -10.29 4.74
N ALA A 512 3.91 -10.45 3.47
CA ALA A 512 4.24 -11.74 2.86
C ALA A 512 5.56 -12.32 3.38
N ASN A 513 5.69 -13.65 3.37
CA ASN A 513 6.89 -14.32 3.86
C ASN A 513 8.09 -14.06 2.94
N TYR A 514 7.92 -14.10 1.63
CA TYR A 514 9.00 -13.75 0.73
C TYR A 514 8.51 -13.00 -0.51
N VAL A 515 9.19 -11.92 -0.85
CA VAL A 515 8.85 -11.06 -2.01
C VAL A 515 10.00 -11.03 -3.00
N VAL A 516 9.71 -11.27 -4.27
CA VAL A 516 10.65 -11.06 -5.38
C VAL A 516 10.05 -10.03 -6.30
N HIS A 517 10.82 -8.97 -6.56
CA HIS A 517 10.43 -7.93 -7.51
C HIS A 517 11.47 -7.85 -8.63
N MET A 518 11.04 -8.07 -9.86
CA MET A 518 11.89 -7.92 -11.05
C MET A 518 11.54 -6.63 -11.76
N VAL A 519 12.51 -5.75 -12.00
CA VAL A 519 12.30 -4.39 -12.53
C VAL A 519 13.02 -4.18 -13.84
N ALA A 520 12.42 -3.41 -14.74
CA ALA A 520 13.01 -3.05 -16.02
C ALA A 520 14.02 -1.90 -15.84
N ALA A 521 15.23 -2.05 -16.36
CA ALA A 521 16.28 -1.03 -16.29
C ALA A 521 16.07 0.10 -17.31
N ASP A 522 15.47 -0.23 -18.46
CA ASP A 522 15.44 0.64 -19.64
C ASP A 522 14.02 1.17 -19.95
N GLU A 523 13.09 1.05 -18.99
CA GLU A 523 11.76 1.64 -19.10
C GLU A 523 11.82 3.15 -18.79
N HIS A 524 11.56 3.96 -19.82
CA HIS A 524 11.71 5.42 -19.76
C HIS A 524 10.41 6.19 -20.02
N ARG A 525 9.27 5.51 -20.19
CA ARG A 525 7.99 6.18 -20.43
C ARG A 525 7.52 6.90 -19.16
N TYR A 526 7.14 8.16 -19.32
CA TYR A 526 6.68 9.04 -18.23
C TYR A 526 5.54 8.45 -17.36
N ASN A 527 4.67 7.61 -17.92
CA ASN A 527 3.53 7.02 -17.19
C ASN A 527 3.84 5.68 -16.50
N PHE A 528 5.11 5.26 -16.48
CA PHE A 528 5.56 3.96 -15.95
C PHE A 528 6.45 4.13 -14.71
N ASP A 529 6.07 5.03 -13.81
CA ASP A 529 6.78 5.24 -12.55
C ASP A 529 6.79 3.94 -11.70
N LEU A 530 8.00 3.42 -11.49
CA LEU A 530 8.24 2.22 -10.70
C LEU A 530 7.95 2.46 -9.21
N VAL A 531 7.28 1.51 -8.56
CA VAL A 531 7.20 1.45 -7.10
C VAL A 531 8.04 0.29 -6.59
N ASP A 532 9.12 0.63 -5.89
CA ASP A 532 10.04 -0.33 -5.27
C ASP A 532 9.40 -1.18 -4.15
N ILE A 533 10.20 -2.10 -3.61
CA ILE A 533 9.90 -2.88 -2.41
C ILE A 533 10.71 -2.45 -1.18
N SER A 534 11.00 -1.15 -1.02
CA SER A 534 11.75 -0.60 0.14
C SER A 534 11.14 -0.92 1.51
N SER A 535 9.83 -1.22 1.56
CA SER A 535 9.13 -1.67 2.77
C SER A 535 9.49 -3.10 3.20
N VAL A 536 10.15 -3.89 2.34
CA VAL A 536 10.52 -5.29 2.55
C VAL A 536 11.99 -5.38 2.96
N ALA A 537 12.28 -6.14 4.02
CA ALA A 537 13.65 -6.42 4.43
C ALA A 537 14.38 -7.23 3.35
N LYS A 538 15.53 -6.73 2.88
CA LYS A 538 16.36 -7.41 1.88
C LYS A 538 17.02 -8.63 2.52
N VAL A 539 16.72 -9.82 1.98
CA VAL A 539 17.13 -11.10 2.57
C VAL A 539 17.46 -12.07 1.45
N SER A 540 18.52 -12.86 1.60
CA SER A 540 18.87 -13.90 0.62
C SER A 540 17.75 -14.94 0.47
N PRO A 541 17.46 -15.40 -0.77
CA PRO A 541 16.47 -16.45 -1.02
C PRO A 541 16.78 -17.76 -0.32
N ASP A 542 18.05 -18.05 -0.05
CA ASP A 542 18.50 -19.32 0.50
C ASP A 542 18.51 -19.31 2.05
N SER A 543 18.21 -18.16 2.66
CA SER A 543 18.27 -18.01 4.12
C SER A 543 17.12 -18.69 4.88
N GLY A 544 16.04 -19.09 4.20
CA GLY A 544 14.80 -19.55 4.83
C GLY A 544 14.03 -18.47 5.63
N LYS A 545 14.59 -17.26 5.77
CA LYS A 545 13.99 -16.15 6.54
C LYS A 545 12.94 -15.39 5.73
N LYS A 546 12.09 -14.64 6.45
CA LYS A 546 11.16 -13.68 5.88
C LYS A 546 11.90 -12.48 5.30
N GLY A 547 11.48 -11.98 4.15
CA GLY A 547 12.07 -10.80 3.52
C GLY A 547 11.81 -10.74 2.01
N GLY A 548 12.78 -10.27 1.24
CA GLY A 548 12.66 -10.24 -0.21
C GLY A 548 13.90 -9.75 -0.94
N ILE A 549 13.82 -9.72 -2.26
CA ILE A 549 14.87 -9.21 -3.15
C ILE A 549 14.26 -8.47 -4.32
N GLU A 550 14.96 -7.43 -4.78
CA GLU A 550 14.64 -6.68 -6.00
C GLU A 550 15.78 -6.93 -7.00
N LEU A 551 15.43 -7.28 -8.24
CA LEU A 551 16.36 -7.65 -9.30
C LEU A 551 16.10 -6.78 -10.53
N THR A 552 17.13 -6.08 -10.98
CA THR A 552 17.06 -5.21 -12.16
C THR A 552 17.50 -5.97 -13.41
N TYR A 553 16.68 -5.92 -14.46
CA TYR A 553 16.93 -6.59 -15.73
C TYR A 553 17.02 -5.57 -16.87
N PRO A 554 17.99 -5.71 -17.79
CA PRO A 554 17.97 -5.04 -19.08
C PRO A 554 16.65 -5.23 -19.82
N GLY A 555 16.26 -4.26 -20.63
CA GLY A 555 15.02 -4.25 -21.38
C GLY A 555 13.95 -3.35 -20.77
N VAL A 556 12.86 -3.21 -21.52
CA VAL A 556 11.71 -2.37 -21.16
C VAL A 556 10.62 -3.19 -20.46
N HIS A 557 9.53 -2.55 -20.05
CA HIS A 557 8.47 -3.14 -19.21
C HIS A 557 8.05 -4.59 -19.56
N CYS A 558 7.73 -4.86 -20.83
CA CYS A 558 7.28 -6.16 -21.29
C CYS A 558 8.43 -7.14 -21.60
N ASP A 559 9.69 -6.68 -21.65
CA ASP A 559 10.85 -7.59 -21.67
C ASP A 559 11.03 -8.28 -20.32
N VAL A 560 10.58 -7.65 -19.22
CA VAL A 560 10.60 -8.25 -17.88
C VAL A 560 9.31 -9.00 -17.56
N GLY A 561 8.16 -8.43 -17.91
CA GLY A 561 6.84 -8.99 -17.59
C GLY A 561 6.24 -9.91 -18.65
N GLY A 562 6.82 -10.01 -19.85
CA GLY A 562 6.27 -10.72 -20.99
C GLY A 562 5.21 -9.92 -21.77
N ALA A 563 4.47 -10.60 -22.65
CA ALA A 563 3.41 -10.09 -23.53
C ALA A 563 3.81 -9.53 -24.91
N TYR A 564 5.10 -9.37 -25.21
CA TYR A 564 5.53 -9.11 -26.59
C TYR A 564 5.33 -10.35 -27.47
N VAL A 565 4.93 -10.15 -28.72
CA VAL A 565 4.78 -11.23 -29.71
C VAL A 565 6.14 -11.53 -30.34
N GLU A 566 6.53 -12.81 -30.37
CA GLU A 566 7.82 -13.22 -30.96
C GLU A 566 7.93 -12.76 -32.41
N GLY A 567 8.99 -12.00 -32.69
CA GLY A 567 9.30 -11.53 -34.02
C GLY A 567 8.43 -10.37 -34.50
N ASP A 568 7.54 -9.83 -33.66
CA ASP A 568 6.84 -8.60 -34.00
C ASP A 568 7.82 -7.44 -33.85
N GLY A 569 8.21 -6.88 -34.99
CA GLY A 569 9.04 -5.70 -35.06
C GLY A 569 8.31 -4.44 -34.56
N ASN A 570 8.98 -3.31 -34.64
CA ASN A 570 8.36 -2.01 -34.37
C ASN A 570 8.19 -1.22 -35.68
N THR A 571 6.98 -0.72 -35.91
CA THR A 571 6.65 0.13 -37.07
C THR A 571 7.00 1.58 -36.69
N PRO A 572 7.73 2.31 -37.55
CA PRO A 572 8.74 3.28 -37.11
C PRO A 572 8.21 4.20 -36.01
N TYR A 573 8.63 3.92 -34.77
CA TYR A 573 8.24 4.74 -33.65
C TYR A 573 9.10 5.99 -33.63
N ARG A 574 8.46 7.12 -33.39
CA ARG A 574 9.16 8.37 -33.14
C ARG A 574 9.99 8.20 -31.87
N ILE A 575 11.30 8.32 -32.01
CA ILE A 575 12.24 8.35 -30.88
C ILE A 575 12.29 9.77 -30.33
N ASP A 576 12.57 10.76 -31.20
CA ASP A 576 12.65 12.16 -30.81
C ASP A 576 12.29 13.11 -31.97
N VAL A 577 12.01 14.37 -31.65
CA VAL A 577 11.72 15.47 -32.59
C VAL A 577 12.52 16.71 -32.23
N GLY A 578 13.28 17.21 -33.20
CA GLY A 578 14.15 18.37 -33.05
C GLY A 578 13.92 19.41 -34.14
N ARG A 579 14.22 20.68 -33.83
CA ARG A 579 14.23 21.76 -34.85
C ARG A 579 15.40 21.65 -35.82
N LEU A 580 16.52 21.08 -35.35
CA LEU A 580 17.75 20.92 -36.11
C LEU A 580 18.06 19.44 -36.27
N LYS A 581 18.67 19.08 -37.42
CA LYS A 581 19.05 17.70 -37.72
C LYS A 581 20.25 17.22 -36.90
N GLY A 582 21.26 18.08 -36.69
CA GLY A 582 22.51 17.73 -36.01
C GLY A 582 22.34 17.04 -34.64
N PRO A 583 21.57 17.61 -33.69
CA PRO A 583 21.33 16.96 -32.40
C PRO A 583 20.68 15.57 -32.51
N LEU A 584 19.83 15.34 -33.51
CA LEU A 584 19.22 14.03 -33.76
C LEU A 584 20.22 13.04 -34.38
N GLU A 585 21.18 13.51 -35.18
CA GLU A 585 22.27 12.68 -35.72
C GLU A 585 23.23 12.26 -34.61
N ASP A 586 23.51 13.12 -33.65
CA ASP A 586 24.33 12.78 -32.48
C ASP A 586 23.61 11.75 -31.59
N LEU A 587 22.31 11.95 -31.33
CA LEU A 587 21.48 10.97 -30.63
C LEU A 587 21.40 9.63 -31.40
N GLN A 588 21.29 9.66 -32.73
CA GLN A 588 21.32 8.45 -33.56
C GLN A 588 22.63 7.68 -33.37
N LYS A 589 23.78 8.36 -33.42
CA LYS A 589 25.09 7.72 -33.20
C LYS A 589 25.18 7.13 -31.80
N GLU A 590 24.68 7.81 -30.78
CA GLU A 590 24.67 7.30 -29.41
C GLU A 590 23.83 6.04 -29.27
N ILE A 591 22.60 6.04 -29.80
CA ILE A 591 21.68 4.90 -29.75
C ILE A 591 22.28 3.69 -30.49
N VAL A 592 22.92 3.91 -31.65
CA VAL A 592 23.61 2.86 -32.39
C VAL A 592 24.83 2.34 -31.65
N ALA A 593 25.64 3.23 -31.06
CA ALA A 593 26.82 2.84 -30.29
C ALA A 593 26.44 2.01 -29.04
N LYS A 594 25.29 2.29 -28.43
CA LYS A 594 24.71 1.51 -27.33
C LYS A 594 24.07 0.19 -27.79
N GLY A 595 24.01 -0.08 -29.09
CA GLY A 595 23.49 -1.33 -29.65
C GLY A 595 21.95 -1.43 -29.68
N TRP A 596 21.24 -0.34 -29.39
CA TRP A 596 19.77 -0.34 -29.38
C TRP A 596 19.19 -0.50 -30.79
N PHE A 597 19.85 0.05 -31.80
CA PHE A 597 19.48 -0.08 -33.22
C PHE A 597 20.75 -0.18 -34.06
N LYS A 598 20.64 -0.78 -35.25
CA LYS A 598 21.68 -0.67 -36.29
C LYS A 598 21.53 0.63 -37.05
N ASN A 599 22.60 1.06 -37.73
CA ASN A 599 22.56 2.27 -38.56
C ASN A 599 21.45 2.25 -39.63
N ASP A 600 21.19 1.09 -40.23
CA ASP A 600 20.15 0.89 -41.25
C ASP A 600 18.73 0.74 -40.67
N GLU A 601 18.60 0.61 -39.35
CA GLU A 601 17.34 0.53 -38.63
C GLU A 601 16.86 1.90 -38.12
N MET A 602 17.62 2.98 -38.38
CA MET A 602 17.27 4.33 -37.94
C MET A 602 17.28 5.33 -39.09
N SER A 603 16.35 6.28 -39.04
CA SER A 603 16.25 7.32 -40.06
C SER A 603 15.79 8.66 -39.46
N ILE A 604 16.29 9.75 -40.04
CA ILE A 604 15.87 11.10 -39.71
C ILE A 604 15.11 11.67 -40.91
N HIS A 605 13.86 12.02 -40.69
CA HIS A 605 12.98 12.56 -41.72
C HIS A 605 12.61 14.00 -41.41
N PHE A 606 12.48 14.81 -42.46
CA PHE A 606 11.81 16.10 -42.36
C PHE A 606 10.32 15.86 -42.04
N TYR A 607 9.80 16.57 -41.05
CA TYR A 607 8.43 16.41 -40.57
C TYR A 607 7.76 17.77 -40.40
N THR A 608 6.62 17.95 -41.05
CA THR A 608 5.73 19.11 -40.85
C THR A 608 4.35 18.58 -40.48
N SER A 609 3.80 19.00 -39.34
CA SER A 609 2.42 18.64 -38.99
C SER A 609 1.64 19.82 -38.42
N GLY A 610 0.45 20.05 -38.99
CA GLY A 610 -0.58 20.96 -38.48
C GLY A 610 -0.69 22.28 -39.23
N LEU A 611 -1.93 22.72 -39.48
CA LEU A 611 -2.28 23.95 -40.21
C LEU A 611 -1.74 25.24 -39.54
N MET A 612 -1.48 25.20 -38.23
CA MET A 612 -0.92 26.31 -37.44
C MET A 612 0.62 26.30 -37.34
N LEU A 613 1.30 25.21 -37.75
CA LEU A 613 2.77 25.09 -37.70
C LEU A 613 3.45 25.30 -39.06
N SER A 614 2.71 25.34 -40.17
CA SER A 614 3.28 25.62 -41.49
C SER A 614 3.88 27.03 -41.60
N LEU A 615 3.57 27.92 -40.66
CA LEU A 615 4.11 29.27 -40.55
C LEU A 615 5.37 29.36 -39.67
N ALA A 616 5.78 28.27 -39.00
CA ALA A 616 6.84 28.30 -37.98
C ALA A 616 7.81 27.12 -38.08
N ARG A 617 8.85 27.28 -38.90
CA ARG A 617 10.16 26.57 -38.89
C ARG A 617 10.15 25.04 -39.15
N SER A 618 11.19 24.59 -39.86
CA SER A 618 11.50 23.19 -40.16
C SER A 618 11.67 22.32 -38.90
N PHE A 619 11.08 21.12 -38.89
CA PHE A 619 11.32 20.10 -37.85
C PHE A 619 11.80 18.79 -38.46
N TYR A 620 12.64 18.08 -37.71
CA TYR A 620 13.16 16.76 -38.04
C TYR A 620 12.68 15.75 -37.00
N ARG A 621 12.45 14.52 -37.43
CA ARG A 621 11.99 13.40 -36.61
C ARG A 621 12.96 12.24 -36.73
N LEU A 622 13.55 11.82 -35.61
CA LEU A 622 14.32 10.58 -35.51
C LEU A 622 13.37 9.41 -35.27
N GLN A 623 13.51 8.36 -36.06
CA GLN A 623 12.71 7.15 -35.97
C GLN A 623 13.60 5.92 -35.98
N GLY A 624 13.14 4.87 -35.29
CA GLY A 624 13.75 3.55 -35.33
C GLY A 624 12.74 2.50 -35.79
N SER A 625 13.16 1.60 -36.68
CA SER A 625 12.38 0.48 -37.16
C SER A 625 13.21 -0.81 -37.22
N LYS A 626 12.79 -1.77 -36.42
CA LYS A 626 13.26 -3.15 -36.41
C LYS A 626 12.17 -4.00 -37.02
N LYS A 627 12.54 -4.82 -38.00
CA LYS A 627 11.62 -5.78 -38.64
C LYS A 627 11.27 -6.95 -37.73
N TYR A 628 12.17 -7.28 -36.81
CA TYR A 628 12.07 -8.44 -35.95
C TYR A 628 12.66 -8.11 -34.58
N VAL A 629 11.89 -8.34 -33.52
CA VAL A 629 12.35 -8.30 -32.13
C VAL A 629 11.91 -9.59 -31.46
N SER A 630 12.85 -10.27 -30.80
CA SER A 630 12.56 -11.53 -30.11
C SER A 630 12.01 -11.26 -28.72
N ASN A 631 10.96 -11.98 -28.31
CA ASN A 631 10.37 -11.90 -26.98
C ASN A 631 11.03 -12.87 -25.97
N GLN A 632 11.97 -13.70 -26.44
CA GLN A 632 12.58 -14.79 -25.66
C GLN A 632 13.30 -14.29 -24.39
N TYR A 633 13.75 -13.03 -24.38
CA TYR A 633 14.38 -12.44 -23.19
C TYR A 633 13.45 -12.51 -21.97
N SER A 634 12.15 -12.30 -22.14
CA SER A 634 11.16 -12.33 -21.06
C SER A 634 11.02 -13.68 -20.35
N TYR A 635 11.54 -14.76 -20.96
CA TYR A 635 11.58 -16.07 -20.32
C TYR A 635 12.70 -16.20 -19.27
N ILE A 636 13.75 -15.38 -19.32
CA ILE A 636 14.79 -15.34 -18.29
C ILE A 636 14.20 -14.95 -16.93
N PRO A 637 13.56 -13.77 -16.76
CA PRO A 637 12.94 -13.40 -15.48
C PRO A 637 11.80 -14.35 -15.09
N LEU A 638 11.04 -14.88 -16.06
CA LEU A 638 10.03 -15.92 -15.80
C LEU A 638 10.61 -17.15 -15.09
N HIS A 639 11.69 -17.71 -15.63
CA HIS A 639 12.33 -18.90 -15.08
C HIS A 639 12.93 -18.64 -13.71
N ILE A 640 13.60 -17.50 -13.55
CA ILE A 640 14.19 -17.12 -12.27
C ILE A 640 13.09 -16.93 -11.21
N MET A 641 11.97 -16.27 -11.55
CA MET A 641 10.84 -16.08 -10.64
C MET A 641 10.25 -17.42 -10.19
N ALA A 642 10.09 -18.36 -11.12
CA ALA A 642 9.64 -19.70 -10.81
C ALA A 642 10.57 -20.43 -9.83
N GLU A 643 11.88 -20.36 -10.05
CA GLU A 643 12.86 -20.97 -9.14
C GLU A 643 12.83 -20.34 -7.74
N PHE A 644 12.66 -19.02 -7.63
CA PHE A 644 12.45 -18.37 -6.33
C PHE A 644 11.19 -18.86 -5.62
N CYS A 645 10.07 -19.00 -6.33
CA CYS A 645 8.84 -19.52 -5.75
C CYS A 645 9.05 -20.95 -5.24
N LYS A 646 9.68 -21.82 -6.04
CA LYS A 646 10.00 -23.21 -5.66
C LYS A 646 10.78 -23.31 -4.37
N LYS A 647 11.83 -22.49 -4.20
CA LYS A 647 12.65 -22.49 -2.97
C LYS A 647 11.83 -22.23 -1.70
N ARG A 648 10.66 -21.59 -1.81
CA ARG A 648 9.76 -21.29 -0.68
C ARG A 648 8.64 -22.30 -0.49
N MET A 649 8.41 -23.19 -1.45
CA MET A 649 7.52 -24.34 -1.34
C MET A 649 8.34 -25.49 -0.74
N PHE A 650 8.15 -25.83 0.54
CA PHE A 650 8.92 -26.88 1.22
C PHE A 650 9.03 -28.19 0.39
N LEU A 651 10.20 -28.83 0.53
CA LEU A 651 10.81 -29.92 -0.23
C LEU A 651 9.97 -31.21 -0.46
N TRP A 652 8.80 -31.17 -1.10
CA TRP A 652 8.11 -32.36 -1.67
C TRP A 652 7.29 -32.04 -2.93
N MET A 653 7.62 -30.95 -3.64
CA MET A 653 6.97 -30.60 -4.91
C MET A 653 8.01 -30.56 -6.02
N ILE A 654 8.15 -31.67 -6.72
CA ILE A 654 8.88 -31.71 -7.99
C ILE A 654 8.00 -31.01 -9.02
N LEU A 655 8.19 -29.71 -9.17
CA LEU A 655 7.78 -28.96 -10.36
C LEU A 655 8.62 -29.45 -11.54
N LEU A 656 8.18 -30.55 -12.17
CA LEU A 656 8.67 -30.99 -13.45
C LEU A 656 8.12 -30.02 -14.51
N TYR A 657 8.92 -29.02 -14.86
CA TYR A 657 8.77 -28.27 -16.11
C TYR A 657 9.01 -29.22 -17.29
N LYS A 658 8.04 -30.09 -17.59
CA LYS A 658 8.16 -31.09 -18.67
C LYS A 658 8.16 -30.46 -20.07
N ASN A 659 7.73 -29.20 -20.21
CA ASN A 659 7.50 -28.55 -21.51
C ASN A 659 8.30 -27.26 -21.77
N LEU A 660 9.31 -26.92 -20.96
CA LEU A 660 10.25 -25.81 -21.27
C LEU A 660 11.58 -26.36 -21.82
N LYS A 661 11.50 -27.36 -22.71
CA LYS A 661 12.66 -28.07 -23.26
C LYS A 661 13.49 -27.25 -24.26
N ASP A 662 13.05 -26.07 -24.67
CA ASP A 662 13.63 -25.41 -25.85
C ASP A 662 14.58 -24.23 -25.56
N LEU A 663 15.10 -24.05 -24.34
CA LEU A 663 16.21 -23.11 -24.12
C LEU A 663 17.27 -23.66 -23.15
N LEU A 664 18.22 -24.42 -23.71
CA LEU A 664 19.47 -24.82 -23.04
C LEU A 664 20.32 -23.62 -22.54
N ILE A 665 20.13 -22.44 -23.13
CA ILE A 665 20.90 -21.22 -22.85
C ILE A 665 20.61 -20.67 -21.44
N VAL A 666 19.38 -20.80 -20.93
CA VAL A 666 19.01 -20.24 -19.61
C VAL A 666 19.66 -21.01 -18.46
N ARG A 667 19.87 -22.33 -18.61
CA ARG A 667 20.60 -23.14 -17.62
C ARG A 667 22.06 -22.74 -17.49
N PHE A 668 22.71 -22.31 -18.58
CA PHE A 668 24.09 -21.82 -18.55
C PHE A 668 24.21 -20.44 -17.90
N LEU A 669 23.25 -19.54 -18.13
CA LEU A 669 23.22 -18.20 -17.53
C LEU A 669 22.94 -18.21 -16.03
N ILE A 670 22.11 -19.14 -15.53
CA ILE A 670 21.86 -19.29 -14.08
C ILE A 670 23.13 -19.73 -13.33
N ILE A 671 24.03 -20.49 -13.97
CA ILE A 671 25.32 -20.93 -13.39
C ILE A 671 26.35 -19.80 -13.36
N LEU A 672 26.16 -18.72 -14.13
CA LEU A 672 27.08 -17.57 -14.18
C LEU A 672 26.66 -16.40 -13.27
N ILE A 673 25.41 -16.40 -12.79
CA ILE A 673 24.84 -15.33 -11.94
C ILE A 673 24.86 -15.72 -10.44
N PHE A 674 25.03 -17.01 -10.13
CA PHE A 674 25.35 -17.55 -8.80
C PHE A 674 26.78 -18.07 -8.79
#